data_AF-A0A383VXN4-F1
#
_entry.id   AF-A0A383VXN4-F1
#
_cell.length_a   1.000
_cell.length_b   1.000
_cell.length_c   1.000
_cell.angle_alpha   90.00
_cell.angle_beta   90.00
_cell.angle_gamma   90.00
#
_symmetry.space_group_name_H-M   'P 1'
#
loop_
_entity.id
_entity.type
_entity.pdbx_description
1 polymer ?
#
loop_
_entity_poly.entity_id
_entity_poly.type
_entity_poly.pdbx_seq_one_letter_code
_entity_poly.pdbx_strand_id
1 'polypeptide(L)'
;MPPTQQTLQQQQEQAEHWARELDTLLNNASVTQLLSRPPPAVPTAQQRDVLQSCIVILFKLMEVLPRGEQRAQGSQVLGAVLRQQAVRNAGRLMTWTLQRPDLVDPDQFEDPKPTFMRSIAGLFRHSSRILGLTLTGLIGLGASSSVAILAAAMTQQLEQSGFLPALPTILPAVIRLATQQRQQQQAGDWRMFGSVLRLVRAMTVIWHSVVCSNPAMLRTVLPVALPLLQHLQAADPLLPAAAGASASSSTTGRAPAASRRNNSSSNRASSSSSSSSSSGGKETREPHAEFFEVQSNLGQMLFRVTKLFDKQEAGDASVLQPEDTRKLLGDPAVSELLLQLLAAHVMLLHTNHIRHRTQQQQHGGSAASHRSSSSSSSSSVQASQEAPSGPKQQLRADLLPIPAFHQHQDLLQLLPGGQAYLDAAVWRIRRQPVVLHGSADDVVKLAMSSADMYVQAMSCSLRCLQEAAHAGQAGAADVAALSAAAVWLALELQLLAAAELQRQAAASKQQQQQQQHSDRSLQDDADALLTLTNVLLQQQIRGIVQLTRSSGLPPEVLQQAGLQLLQALAAPLQQLQMHQQPLTQLLPGWGCTRQQLFALKAAAAGMGPEALGAAPFKGPAGQLPDLAAAHPEAYTALVDCFLRAPVTDAFNVISTADILVHPHKTVMFVDVLGRSVAVASLVSALTSLVKRAVQFVTVASSMQAAGQWAAAVAAGSSQAAAACFPAAVPLLIQHIIRPNLMQTVAIVSKSSSSSSSSSSSSSQAAASTALLAVVLVRSVVQLADAMEAAGPQLLWQATKAEPSFQMCWGLGGLNYSIQEVQMVPNAAAAAMKAEEWQWQNWRLLVLGKLQQLLFFLQDLGIAALPGDAALPAAAAPAGLAVAASSSSSSQPVKWRHLLLLRQISPEWAAAVAAFADKWPVFWDKGVMDIYLDLSMPEFEQQHADAVELCRTLVAAAPLPVVCNNPGCQDLAGVSEAAACCKACAGCRCRYCSVACQQADWKRHKRACKRMAAAGQSCV
;
A
#
# COMPACT_ATOMS: atom_id res chain seq x y z
N MET A 1 -19.73 -60.35 13.30
CA MET A 1 -18.70 -59.31 13.11
C MET A 1 -18.74 -58.85 11.66
N PRO A 2 -18.74 -57.54 11.36
CA PRO A 2 -18.68 -57.10 9.99
C PRO A 2 -17.32 -57.49 9.37
N PRO A 3 -17.29 -58.05 8.14
CA PRO A 3 -16.07 -58.56 7.47
C PRO A 3 -14.96 -57.50 7.24
N THR A 4 -15.22 -56.25 7.60
CA THR A 4 -14.28 -55.12 7.50
C THR A 4 -13.24 -55.07 8.62
N GLN A 5 -13.51 -55.62 9.82
CA GLN A 5 -12.57 -55.51 10.95
C GLN A 5 -11.41 -56.52 10.86
N GLN A 6 -11.70 -57.76 10.44
CA GLN A 6 -10.68 -58.79 10.29
C GLN A 6 -9.71 -58.48 9.14
N THR A 7 -10.24 -57.99 8.01
CA THR A 7 -9.43 -57.55 6.86
C THR A 7 -8.51 -56.40 7.26
N LEU A 8 -8.98 -55.48 8.09
CA LEU A 8 -8.17 -54.36 8.57
C LEU A 8 -7.05 -54.81 9.51
N GLN A 9 -7.38 -55.68 10.47
CA GLN A 9 -6.37 -56.23 11.38
C GLN A 9 -5.29 -56.98 10.60
N GLN A 10 -5.69 -57.78 9.61
CA GLN A 10 -4.77 -58.47 8.72
C GLN A 10 -3.90 -57.48 7.92
N GLN A 11 -4.47 -56.40 7.40
CA GLN A 11 -3.72 -55.34 6.70
C GLN A 11 -2.72 -54.64 7.63
N GLN A 12 -3.11 -54.35 8.87
CA GLN A 12 -2.22 -53.78 9.88
C GLN A 12 -1.06 -54.73 10.21
N GLU A 13 -1.35 -56.01 10.47
CA GLU A 13 -0.34 -57.04 10.78
C GLU A 13 0.64 -57.24 9.61
N GLN A 14 0.13 -57.25 8.37
CA GLN A 14 0.97 -57.31 7.17
C GLN A 14 1.86 -56.07 7.03
N ALA A 15 1.31 -54.87 7.23
CA ALA A 15 2.08 -53.63 7.14
C ALA A 15 3.19 -53.60 8.20
N GLU A 16 2.88 -54.06 9.42
CA GLU A 16 3.83 -54.18 10.51
C GLU A 16 4.92 -55.21 10.22
N HIS A 17 4.56 -56.37 9.67
CA HIS A 17 5.48 -57.42 9.27
C HIS A 17 6.52 -56.89 8.27
N TRP A 18 6.06 -56.33 7.15
CA TRP A 18 6.96 -55.83 6.10
C TRP A 18 7.80 -54.63 6.56
N ALA A 19 7.25 -53.75 7.41
CA ALA A 19 8.00 -52.66 8.00
C ALA A 19 9.14 -53.16 8.91
N ARG A 20 8.87 -54.18 9.74
CA ARG A 20 9.86 -54.81 10.61
C ARG A 20 10.93 -55.56 9.83
N GLU A 21 10.55 -56.23 8.74
CA GLU A 21 11.48 -56.91 7.85
C GLU A 21 12.44 -55.93 7.18
N LEU A 22 11.92 -54.77 6.71
CA LEU A 22 12.75 -53.69 6.18
C LEU A 22 13.74 -53.16 7.23
N ASP A 23 13.28 -52.96 8.46
CA ASP A 23 14.12 -52.52 9.57
C ASP A 23 15.24 -53.52 9.89
N THR A 24 14.88 -54.80 9.98
CA THR A 24 15.83 -55.90 10.24
C THR A 24 16.90 -55.97 9.15
N LEU A 25 16.50 -55.81 7.87
CA LEU A 25 17.42 -55.83 6.74
C LEU A 25 18.40 -54.65 6.79
N LEU A 26 17.93 -53.43 7.07
CA LEU A 26 18.76 -52.22 7.06
C LEU A 26 19.65 -52.08 8.30
N ASN A 27 19.25 -52.67 9.42
CA ASN A 27 20.05 -52.72 10.64
C ASN A 27 21.11 -53.84 10.63
N ASN A 28 21.14 -54.68 9.60
CA ASN A 28 22.26 -55.60 9.38
C ASN A 28 23.56 -54.82 9.20
N ALA A 29 24.64 -55.21 9.91
CA ALA A 29 25.92 -54.52 9.91
C ALA A 29 26.50 -54.33 8.49
N SER A 30 26.36 -55.33 7.61
CA SER A 30 26.84 -55.26 6.23
C SER A 30 26.08 -54.23 5.39
N VAL A 31 24.76 -54.16 5.55
CA VAL A 31 23.90 -53.19 4.85
C VAL A 31 24.10 -51.79 5.41
N THR A 32 24.25 -51.65 6.72
CA THR A 32 24.58 -50.36 7.33
C THR A 32 25.94 -49.84 6.87
N GLN A 33 26.95 -50.72 6.72
CA GLN A 33 28.25 -50.36 6.14
C GLN A 33 28.15 -50.01 4.65
N LEU A 34 27.24 -50.63 3.91
CA LEU A 34 26.96 -50.26 2.53
C LEU A 34 26.34 -48.85 2.44
N LEU A 35 25.36 -48.56 3.29
CA LEU A 35 24.63 -47.29 3.29
C LEU A 35 25.43 -46.12 3.86
N SER A 36 26.54 -46.38 4.56
CA SER A 36 27.44 -45.32 5.05
C SER A 36 28.39 -44.78 3.97
N ARG A 37 28.44 -45.41 2.79
CA ARG A 37 29.23 -44.96 1.64
C ARG A 37 28.31 -44.55 0.49
N PRO A 38 28.70 -43.55 -0.33
CA PRO A 38 27.95 -43.21 -1.53
C PRO A 38 27.72 -44.42 -2.44
N PRO A 39 26.60 -44.49 -3.18
CA PRO A 39 26.33 -45.59 -4.08
C PRO A 39 27.47 -45.76 -5.10
N PRO A 40 28.01 -46.97 -5.30
CA PRO A 40 29.01 -47.20 -6.33
C PRO A 40 28.37 -47.11 -7.72
N ALA A 41 29.14 -46.63 -8.70
CA ALA A 41 28.67 -46.52 -10.09
C ALA A 41 28.23 -47.87 -10.68
N VAL A 42 28.89 -48.96 -10.26
CA VAL A 42 28.52 -50.34 -10.63
C VAL A 42 28.31 -51.15 -9.34
N PRO A 43 27.06 -51.47 -8.98
CA PRO A 43 26.78 -52.30 -7.82
C PRO A 43 27.35 -53.72 -7.97
N THR A 44 28.04 -54.20 -6.93
CA THR A 44 28.49 -55.60 -6.84
C THR A 44 27.29 -56.55 -6.82
N ALA A 45 27.50 -57.85 -7.09
CA ALA A 45 26.41 -58.84 -7.04
C ALA A 45 25.68 -58.83 -5.68
N GLN A 46 26.44 -58.83 -4.59
CA GLN A 46 25.90 -58.73 -3.24
C GLN A 46 25.10 -57.44 -3.01
N GLN A 47 25.58 -56.29 -3.51
CA GLN A 47 24.84 -55.04 -3.42
C GLN A 47 23.52 -55.11 -4.21
N ARG A 48 23.52 -55.72 -5.41
CA ARG A 48 22.30 -55.92 -6.21
C ARG A 48 21.27 -56.78 -5.49
N ASP A 49 21.71 -57.82 -4.78
CA ASP A 49 20.82 -58.69 -4.01
C ASP A 49 20.19 -57.94 -2.83
N VAL A 50 20.96 -57.08 -2.15
CA VAL A 50 20.44 -56.21 -1.09
C VAL A 50 19.45 -55.19 -1.67
N LEU A 51 19.78 -54.53 -2.78
CA LEU A 51 18.88 -53.61 -3.47
C LEU A 51 17.56 -54.29 -3.85
N GLN A 52 17.65 -55.49 -4.42
CA GLN A 52 16.47 -56.28 -4.79
C GLN A 52 15.60 -56.61 -3.58
N SER A 53 16.22 -57.05 -2.48
CA SER A 53 15.51 -57.36 -1.24
C SER A 53 14.78 -56.15 -0.68
N CYS A 54 15.46 -54.98 -0.63
CA CYS A 54 14.85 -53.73 -0.22
C CYS A 54 13.67 -53.33 -1.13
N ILE A 55 13.82 -53.42 -2.45
CA ILE A 55 12.78 -53.04 -3.41
C ILE A 55 11.56 -53.96 -3.28
N VAL A 56 11.76 -55.27 -3.12
CA VAL A 56 10.67 -56.24 -2.92
C VAL A 56 9.90 -55.94 -1.63
N ILE A 57 10.59 -55.68 -0.52
CA ILE A 57 9.95 -55.35 0.75
C ILE A 57 9.19 -54.02 0.65
N LEU A 58 9.78 -52.98 0.04
CA LEU A 58 9.12 -51.70 -0.19
C LEU A 58 7.89 -51.88 -1.09
N PHE A 59 7.97 -52.69 -2.14
CA PHE A 59 6.84 -53.01 -3.01
C PHE A 59 5.70 -53.68 -2.24
N LYS A 60 6.01 -54.68 -1.41
CA LYS A 60 5.03 -55.36 -0.55
C LYS A 60 4.39 -54.41 0.44
N LEU A 61 5.17 -53.54 1.06
CA LEU A 61 4.65 -52.50 1.95
C LEU A 61 3.71 -51.52 1.21
N MET A 62 4.01 -51.17 -0.06
CA MET A 62 3.13 -50.31 -0.87
C MET A 62 1.79 -50.96 -1.17
N GLU A 63 1.74 -52.28 -1.35
CA GLU A 63 0.49 -53.02 -1.61
C GLU A 63 -0.45 -52.97 -0.41
N VAL A 64 0.10 -52.93 0.80
CA VAL A 64 -0.65 -52.99 2.05
C VAL A 64 -1.02 -51.60 2.59
N LEU A 65 -0.31 -50.54 2.21
CA LEU A 65 -0.63 -49.18 2.65
C LEU A 65 -2.02 -48.70 2.14
N PRO A 66 -2.79 -47.98 2.97
CA PRO A 66 -4.12 -47.52 2.61
C PRO A 66 -4.07 -46.56 1.41
N ARG A 67 -4.92 -46.82 0.42
CA ARG A 67 -5.24 -45.86 -0.65
C ARG A 67 -6.31 -44.92 -0.10
N GLY A 68 -6.18 -43.62 -0.34
CA GLY A 68 -6.78 -42.50 0.45
C GLY A 68 -8.29 -42.47 0.72
N GLU A 69 -9.07 -43.48 0.34
CA GLU A 69 -10.52 -43.58 0.56
C GLU A 69 -10.89 -44.16 1.95
N GLN A 70 -9.99 -44.90 2.61
CA GLN A 70 -10.27 -45.60 3.88
C GLN A 70 -9.95 -44.76 5.13
N ARG A 71 -10.74 -43.69 5.39
CA ARG A 71 -10.45 -42.68 6.43
C ARG A 71 -10.36 -43.20 7.88
N ALA A 72 -11.34 -43.98 8.35
CA ALA A 72 -11.34 -44.37 9.77
C ALA A 72 -10.22 -45.38 10.11
N GLN A 73 -9.86 -46.20 9.13
CA GLN A 73 -9.06 -47.39 9.30
C GLN A 73 -7.56 -47.14 9.02
N GLY A 74 -7.24 -46.17 8.17
CA GLY A 74 -5.85 -45.86 7.78
C GLY A 74 -4.96 -45.39 8.94
N SER A 75 -5.52 -44.80 10.01
CA SER A 75 -4.73 -44.28 11.14
C SER A 75 -4.00 -45.38 11.91
N GLN A 76 -4.62 -46.55 12.09
CA GLN A 76 -4.01 -47.69 12.81
C GLN A 76 -2.88 -48.32 12.01
N VAL A 77 -3.10 -48.51 10.70
CA VAL A 77 -2.10 -49.04 9.77
C VAL A 77 -0.91 -48.09 9.67
N LEU A 78 -1.14 -46.79 9.46
CA LEU A 78 -0.06 -45.79 9.42
C LEU A 78 0.68 -45.69 10.76
N GLY A 79 -0.04 -45.79 11.87
CA GLY A 79 0.55 -45.89 13.21
C GLY A 79 1.46 -47.10 13.37
N ALA A 80 1.08 -48.27 12.86
CA ALA A 80 1.92 -49.47 12.89
C ALA A 80 3.18 -49.32 12.03
N VAL A 81 3.04 -48.79 10.81
CA VAL A 81 4.14 -48.52 9.88
C VAL A 81 5.15 -47.53 10.46
N LEU A 82 4.67 -46.46 11.10
CA LEU A 82 5.52 -45.50 11.80
C LEU A 82 6.17 -46.12 13.04
N ARG A 83 5.47 -46.89 13.88
CA ARG A 83 6.10 -47.55 15.04
C ARG A 83 7.28 -48.46 14.64
N GLN A 84 7.20 -49.11 13.48
CA GLN A 84 8.26 -49.96 12.94
C GLN A 84 9.29 -49.21 12.07
N GLN A 85 9.37 -47.87 12.18
CA GLN A 85 10.38 -47.02 11.55
C GLN A 85 10.46 -47.13 10.01
N ALA A 86 9.41 -47.60 9.33
CA ALA A 86 9.44 -47.80 7.88
C ALA A 86 9.72 -46.50 7.10
N VAL A 87 9.21 -45.36 7.60
CA VAL A 87 9.49 -44.05 7.00
C VAL A 87 10.95 -43.67 7.17
N ARG A 88 11.52 -43.86 8.37
CA ARG A 88 12.96 -43.62 8.62
C ARG A 88 13.82 -44.46 7.65
N ASN A 89 13.45 -45.72 7.49
CA ASN A 89 14.15 -46.68 6.64
C ASN A 89 14.05 -46.34 5.15
N ALA A 90 12.85 -46.01 4.66
CA ALA A 90 12.65 -45.52 3.30
C ALA A 90 13.38 -44.19 3.04
N GLY A 91 13.37 -43.27 4.02
CA GLY A 91 14.11 -42.01 3.97
C GLY A 91 15.62 -42.22 3.89
N ARG A 92 16.17 -43.17 4.65
CA ARG A 92 17.60 -43.51 4.64
C ARG A 92 18.02 -44.08 3.28
N LEU A 93 17.21 -44.97 2.71
CA LEU A 93 17.42 -45.53 1.36
C LEU A 93 17.36 -44.43 0.29
N MET A 94 16.35 -43.56 0.34
CA MET A 94 16.22 -42.43 -0.59
C MET A 94 17.42 -41.47 -0.47
N THR A 95 17.83 -41.13 0.74
CA THR A 95 19.02 -40.29 1.00
C THR A 95 20.27 -40.88 0.39
N TRP A 96 20.49 -42.19 0.61
CA TRP A 96 21.61 -42.91 0.02
C TRP A 96 21.59 -42.86 -1.52
N THR A 97 20.44 -43.13 -2.15
CA THR A 97 20.33 -43.03 -3.62
C THR A 97 20.61 -41.62 -4.14
N LEU A 98 20.25 -40.58 -3.38
CA LEU A 98 20.41 -39.18 -3.76
C LEU A 98 21.80 -38.61 -3.47
N GLN A 99 22.71 -39.36 -2.85
CA GLN A 99 24.13 -38.97 -2.77
C GLN A 99 24.83 -39.03 -4.13
N ARG A 100 24.26 -39.78 -5.09
CA ARG A 100 24.74 -39.91 -6.47
C ARG A 100 23.55 -39.85 -7.44
N PRO A 101 22.94 -38.66 -7.64
CA PRO A 101 21.75 -38.53 -8.48
C PRO A 101 22.05 -38.90 -9.94
N ASP A 102 23.31 -38.80 -10.37
CA ASP A 102 23.78 -39.23 -11.69
C ASP A 102 23.53 -40.72 -12.01
N LEU A 103 23.36 -41.57 -10.97
CA LEU A 103 23.11 -43.00 -11.14
C LEU A 103 21.62 -43.37 -11.21
N VAL A 104 20.73 -42.40 -11.02
CA VAL A 104 19.28 -42.60 -11.08
C VAL A 104 18.81 -42.28 -12.49
N ASP A 105 18.78 -43.30 -13.34
CA ASP A 105 18.31 -43.23 -14.72
C ASP A 105 16.79 -42.99 -14.77
N PRO A 106 16.33 -41.81 -15.23
CA PRO A 106 14.92 -41.46 -15.18
C PRO A 106 14.07 -42.09 -16.30
N ASP A 107 14.69 -42.63 -17.36
CA ASP A 107 13.99 -43.36 -18.42
C ASP A 107 13.38 -44.65 -17.87
N GLN A 108 14.00 -45.23 -16.84
CA GLN A 108 13.50 -46.44 -16.17
C GLN A 108 12.22 -46.19 -15.36
N PHE A 109 11.80 -44.93 -15.16
CA PHE A 109 10.52 -44.63 -14.50
C PHE A 109 9.31 -44.89 -15.39
N GLU A 110 9.43 -44.68 -16.70
CA GLU A 110 8.33 -44.86 -17.65
C GLU A 110 8.20 -46.31 -18.12
N ASP A 111 9.31 -46.96 -18.44
CA ASP A 111 9.35 -48.36 -18.87
C ASP A 111 10.23 -49.20 -17.93
N PRO A 112 9.68 -49.67 -16.79
CA PRO A 112 10.45 -50.42 -15.80
C PRO A 112 10.85 -51.79 -16.36
N LYS A 113 12.10 -51.90 -16.82
CA LYS A 113 12.73 -53.16 -17.26
C LYS A 113 12.84 -54.16 -16.08
N PRO A 114 13.00 -55.48 -16.32
CA PRO A 114 13.22 -56.45 -15.24
C PRO A 114 14.42 -56.15 -14.34
N THR A 115 15.45 -55.48 -14.90
CA THR A 115 16.62 -54.99 -14.17
C THR A 115 16.30 -53.84 -13.20
N PHE A 116 15.13 -53.20 -13.34
CA PHE A 116 14.68 -52.11 -12.48
C PHE A 116 14.65 -52.53 -11.01
N MET A 117 14.21 -53.76 -10.72
CA MET A 117 14.19 -54.34 -9.37
C MET A 117 15.58 -54.55 -8.77
N ARG A 118 16.66 -54.37 -9.53
CA ARG A 118 18.06 -54.47 -9.09
C ARG A 118 18.84 -53.16 -9.26
N SER A 119 18.14 -52.07 -9.57
CA SER A 119 18.73 -50.77 -9.91
C SER A 119 18.58 -49.75 -8.78
N ILE A 120 19.46 -48.75 -8.77
CA ILE A 120 19.37 -47.59 -7.86
C ILE A 120 18.10 -46.77 -8.18
N ALA A 121 17.70 -46.66 -9.46
CA ALA A 121 16.46 -46.01 -9.87
C ALA A 121 15.20 -46.72 -9.32
N GLY A 122 15.22 -48.06 -9.29
CA GLY A 122 14.20 -48.90 -8.66
C GLY A 122 14.03 -48.58 -7.18
N LEU A 123 15.16 -48.56 -6.47
CA LEU A 123 15.19 -48.25 -5.05
C LEU A 123 14.66 -46.83 -4.78
N PHE A 124 15.15 -45.83 -5.50
CA PHE A 124 14.70 -44.44 -5.39
C PHE A 124 13.18 -44.32 -5.60
N ARG A 125 12.63 -44.91 -6.68
CA ARG A 125 11.21 -44.85 -7.00
C ARG A 125 10.36 -45.47 -5.91
N HIS A 126 10.73 -46.66 -5.41
CA HIS A 126 9.95 -47.38 -4.42
C HIS A 126 10.02 -46.73 -3.04
N SER A 127 11.20 -46.24 -2.65
CA SER A 127 11.36 -45.44 -1.42
C SER A 127 10.54 -44.15 -1.48
N SER A 128 10.66 -43.38 -2.58
CA SER A 128 9.87 -42.16 -2.78
C SER A 128 8.36 -42.43 -2.77
N ARG A 129 7.92 -43.53 -3.38
CA ARG A 129 6.50 -43.89 -3.42
C ARG A 129 5.94 -44.36 -2.08
N ILE A 130 6.71 -45.10 -1.28
CA ILE A 130 6.32 -45.43 0.11
C ILE A 130 6.14 -44.17 0.94
N LEU A 131 7.09 -43.24 0.86
CA LEU A 131 6.99 -41.97 1.57
C LEU A 131 5.78 -41.16 1.10
N GLY A 132 5.57 -41.07 -0.22
CA GLY A 132 4.42 -40.40 -0.83
C GLY A 132 3.07 -41.02 -0.45
N LEU A 133 2.95 -42.35 -0.42
CA LEU A 133 1.74 -43.05 0.00
C LEU A 133 1.44 -42.85 1.48
N THR A 134 2.47 -42.90 2.33
CA THR A 134 2.33 -42.65 3.77
C THR A 134 1.82 -41.22 4.01
N LEU A 135 2.41 -40.23 3.33
CA LEU A 135 1.97 -38.84 3.41
C LEU A 135 0.55 -38.64 2.88
N THR A 136 0.24 -39.23 1.72
CA THR A 136 -1.11 -39.14 1.13
C THR A 136 -2.15 -39.79 2.05
N GLY A 137 -1.79 -40.91 2.69
CA GLY A 137 -2.59 -41.54 3.72
C GLY A 137 -2.87 -40.58 4.89
N LEU A 138 -1.83 -39.94 5.44
CA LEU A 138 -1.98 -38.95 6.53
C LEU A 138 -2.86 -37.77 6.11
N ILE A 139 -2.69 -37.24 4.90
CA ILE A 139 -3.51 -36.15 4.36
C ILE A 139 -4.98 -36.58 4.25
N GLY A 140 -5.24 -37.81 3.78
CA GLY A 140 -6.59 -38.37 3.62
C GLY A 140 -7.35 -38.56 4.94
N LEU A 141 -6.64 -38.71 6.07
CA LEU A 141 -7.25 -38.84 7.40
C LEU A 141 -7.85 -37.51 7.93
N GLY A 142 -7.52 -36.37 7.32
CA GLY A 142 -8.05 -35.05 7.69
C GLY A 142 -7.39 -34.42 8.91
N ALA A 143 -7.97 -33.32 9.40
CA ALA A 143 -7.45 -32.54 10.54
C ALA A 143 -7.95 -33.11 11.87
N SER A 144 -7.27 -34.14 12.38
CA SER A 144 -7.53 -34.68 13.72
C SER A 144 -6.26 -34.67 14.58
N SER A 145 -6.42 -34.68 15.90
CA SER A 145 -5.29 -34.68 16.83
C SER A 145 -4.37 -35.89 16.65
N SER A 146 -4.93 -37.07 16.34
CA SER A 146 -4.14 -38.28 16.06
C SER A 146 -3.31 -38.15 14.78
N VAL A 147 -3.85 -37.51 13.73
CA VAL A 147 -3.12 -37.25 12.49
C VAL A 147 -1.93 -36.33 12.74
N ALA A 148 -2.10 -35.30 13.58
CA ALA A 148 -0.99 -34.41 13.93
C ALA A 148 0.13 -35.14 14.70
N ILE A 149 -0.21 -36.09 15.59
CA ILE A 149 0.79 -36.92 16.29
C ILE A 149 1.54 -37.81 15.29
N LEU A 150 0.82 -38.46 14.37
CA LEU A 150 1.45 -39.30 13.34
C LEU A 150 2.31 -38.48 12.37
N ALA A 151 1.87 -37.27 12.00
CA ALA A 151 2.65 -36.36 11.16
C ALA A 151 3.93 -35.85 11.86
N ALA A 152 3.87 -35.56 13.16
CA ALA A 152 5.04 -35.22 13.95
C ALA A 152 6.02 -36.41 14.05
N ALA A 153 5.52 -37.62 14.31
CA ALA A 153 6.34 -38.83 14.33
C ALA A 153 6.98 -39.11 12.96
N MET A 154 6.25 -38.90 11.87
CA MET A 154 6.79 -39.02 10.51
C MET A 154 7.90 -38.01 10.24
N THR A 155 7.71 -36.76 10.66
CA THR A 155 8.71 -35.69 10.52
C THR A 155 10.00 -36.04 11.26
N GLN A 156 9.86 -36.49 12.52
CA GLN A 156 10.99 -36.94 13.34
C GLN A 156 11.73 -38.13 12.69
N GLN A 157 11.01 -39.07 12.08
CA GLN A 157 11.65 -40.21 11.39
C GLN A 157 12.41 -39.80 10.13
N LEU A 158 11.87 -38.85 9.36
CA LEU A 158 12.58 -38.31 8.20
C LEU A 158 13.82 -37.52 8.61
N GLU A 159 13.79 -36.82 9.73
CA GLU A 159 14.95 -36.16 10.31
C GLU A 159 16.01 -37.20 10.73
N GLN A 160 15.61 -38.20 11.50
CA GLN A 160 16.47 -39.31 11.95
C GLN A 160 17.00 -40.19 10.81
N SER A 161 16.37 -40.15 9.64
CA SER A 161 16.83 -40.88 8.46
C SER A 161 18.02 -40.22 7.76
N GLY A 162 18.31 -38.95 8.10
CA GLY A 162 19.27 -38.11 7.39
C GLY A 162 18.70 -37.46 6.13
N PHE A 163 17.46 -37.76 5.72
CA PHE A 163 16.85 -37.18 4.52
C PHE A 163 16.74 -35.66 4.61
N LEU A 164 16.13 -35.16 5.67
CA LEU A 164 15.95 -33.71 5.87
C LEU A 164 17.30 -32.97 6.01
N PRO A 165 18.25 -33.44 6.83
CA PRO A 165 19.61 -32.88 6.86
C PRO A 165 20.37 -32.95 5.52
N ALA A 166 20.06 -33.90 4.63
CA ALA A 166 20.72 -34.07 3.34
C ALA A 166 20.12 -33.22 2.21
N LEU A 167 18.92 -32.66 2.38
CA LEU A 167 18.29 -31.78 1.39
C LEU A 167 19.15 -30.61 0.85
N PRO A 168 19.97 -29.90 1.65
CA PRO A 168 20.80 -28.81 1.12
C PRO A 168 21.87 -29.29 0.15
N THR A 169 22.28 -30.56 0.24
CA THR A 169 23.21 -31.17 -0.71
C THR A 169 22.45 -31.76 -1.91
N ILE A 170 21.31 -32.39 -1.65
CA ILE A 170 20.50 -33.09 -2.66
C ILE A 170 19.87 -32.11 -3.65
N LEU A 171 19.20 -31.05 -3.18
CA LEU A 171 18.47 -30.13 -4.06
C LEU A 171 19.40 -29.47 -5.10
N PRO A 172 20.54 -28.87 -4.72
CA PRO A 172 21.50 -28.35 -5.70
C PRO A 172 22.06 -29.41 -6.64
N ALA A 173 22.36 -30.62 -6.14
CA ALA A 173 22.91 -31.68 -6.97
C ALA A 173 21.93 -32.12 -8.07
N VAL A 174 20.66 -32.30 -7.72
CA VAL A 174 19.61 -32.70 -8.68
C VAL A 174 19.30 -31.56 -9.66
N ILE A 175 19.29 -30.30 -9.22
CA ILE A 175 19.09 -29.15 -10.12
C ILE A 175 20.27 -29.00 -11.10
N ARG A 176 21.51 -29.16 -10.63
CA ARG A 176 22.71 -29.12 -11.49
C ARG A 176 22.69 -30.23 -12.53
N LEU A 177 22.29 -31.45 -12.14
CA LEU A 177 22.15 -32.57 -13.07
C LEU A 177 21.12 -32.29 -14.16
N ALA A 178 19.92 -31.82 -13.79
CA ALA A 178 18.86 -31.47 -14.75
C ALA A 178 19.30 -30.33 -15.68
N THR A 179 20.02 -29.34 -15.15
CA THR A 179 20.56 -28.21 -15.92
C THR A 179 21.67 -28.65 -16.88
N GLN A 180 22.55 -29.55 -16.45
CA GLN A 180 23.63 -30.10 -17.28
C GLN A 180 23.06 -30.94 -18.44
N GLN A 181 22.05 -31.78 -18.18
CA GLN A 181 21.35 -32.52 -19.25
C GLN A 181 20.70 -31.57 -20.26
N ARG A 182 20.09 -30.48 -19.78
CA ARG A 182 19.52 -29.44 -20.65
C ARG A 182 20.57 -28.77 -21.54
N GLN A 183 21.75 -28.49 -21.02
CA GLN A 183 22.86 -27.91 -21.79
C GLN A 183 23.38 -28.88 -22.87
N GLN A 184 23.23 -30.18 -22.68
CA GLN A 184 23.59 -31.23 -23.64
C GLN A 184 22.53 -31.47 -24.74
N GLN A 185 21.61 -30.52 -24.96
CA GLN A 185 20.50 -30.61 -25.93
C GLN A 185 19.52 -31.77 -25.69
N GLN A 186 19.61 -32.47 -24.56
CA GLN A 186 18.54 -33.35 -24.12
C GLN A 186 17.45 -32.50 -23.46
N ALA A 187 16.19 -32.89 -23.59
CA ALA A 187 15.14 -32.31 -22.76
C ALA A 187 15.53 -32.57 -21.31
N GLY A 188 15.97 -31.52 -20.58
CA GLY A 188 16.49 -31.69 -19.22
C GLY A 188 15.47 -32.42 -18.37
N ASP A 189 15.85 -33.56 -17.79
CA ASP A 189 14.91 -34.39 -17.06
C ASP A 189 14.70 -33.85 -15.65
N TRP A 190 13.58 -33.18 -15.44
CA TRP A 190 13.19 -32.62 -14.15
C TRP A 190 12.43 -33.61 -13.26
N ARG A 191 12.23 -34.87 -13.67
CA ARG A 191 11.39 -35.85 -12.94
C ARG A 191 11.96 -36.17 -11.57
N MET A 192 13.28 -36.26 -11.43
CA MET A 192 13.92 -36.51 -10.13
C MET A 192 13.72 -35.33 -9.20
N PHE A 193 13.98 -34.11 -9.67
CA PHE A 193 13.73 -32.87 -8.93
C PHE A 193 12.26 -32.77 -8.52
N GLY A 194 11.34 -32.97 -9.46
CA GLY A 194 9.91 -32.98 -9.22
C GLY A 194 9.46 -34.09 -8.25
N SER A 195 10.14 -35.23 -8.21
CA SER A 195 9.86 -36.31 -7.23
C SER A 195 10.28 -35.91 -5.81
N VAL A 196 11.44 -35.26 -5.67
CA VAL A 196 11.89 -34.70 -4.38
C VAL A 196 10.95 -33.57 -3.94
N LEU A 197 10.59 -32.64 -4.82
CA LEU A 197 9.65 -31.56 -4.50
C LEU A 197 8.26 -32.08 -4.15
N ARG A 198 7.73 -33.10 -4.84
CA ARG A 198 6.44 -33.72 -4.47
C ARG A 198 6.46 -34.32 -3.07
N LEU A 199 7.58 -34.91 -2.67
CA LEU A 199 7.76 -35.41 -1.30
C LEU A 199 7.78 -34.26 -0.30
N VAL A 200 8.61 -33.23 -0.54
CA VAL A 200 8.69 -32.03 0.30
C VAL A 200 7.32 -31.35 0.40
N ARG A 201 6.61 -31.19 -0.71
CA ARG A 201 5.23 -30.66 -0.76
C ARG A 201 4.32 -31.43 0.17
N ALA A 202 4.28 -32.75 0.04
CA ALA A 202 3.44 -33.59 0.88
C ALA A 202 3.81 -33.48 2.37
N MET A 203 5.10 -33.29 2.71
CA MET A 203 5.55 -32.98 4.07
C MET A 203 4.99 -31.64 4.56
N THR A 204 5.05 -30.59 3.74
CA THR A 204 4.55 -29.26 4.14
C THR A 204 3.03 -29.25 4.35
N VAL A 205 2.28 -30.06 3.59
CA VAL A 205 0.83 -30.24 3.80
C VAL A 205 0.55 -30.93 5.15
N ILE A 206 1.29 -31.97 5.53
CA ILE A 206 1.09 -32.60 6.84
C ILE A 206 1.48 -31.66 7.98
N TRP A 207 2.49 -30.81 7.79
CA TRP A 207 2.87 -29.79 8.79
C TRP A 207 1.76 -28.76 8.96
N HIS A 208 1.13 -28.30 7.88
CA HIS A 208 -0.05 -27.46 7.98
C HIS A 208 -1.18 -28.15 8.79
N SER A 209 -1.40 -29.46 8.62
CA SER A 209 -2.35 -30.24 9.43
C SER A 209 -1.93 -30.33 10.91
N VAL A 210 -0.63 -30.43 11.20
CA VAL A 210 -0.10 -30.38 12.58
C VAL A 210 -0.45 -29.04 13.24
N VAL A 211 -0.14 -27.93 12.56
CA VAL A 211 -0.43 -26.58 13.06
C VAL A 211 -1.93 -26.42 13.34
N CYS A 212 -2.80 -26.91 12.45
CA CYS A 212 -4.24 -26.76 12.61
C CYS A 212 -4.86 -27.66 13.68
N SER A 213 -4.33 -28.89 13.88
CA SER A 213 -5.02 -29.91 14.69
C SER A 213 -4.41 -30.13 16.07
N ASN A 214 -3.10 -29.91 16.23
CA ASN A 214 -2.42 -30.06 17.51
C ASN A 214 -1.16 -29.15 17.58
N PRO A 215 -1.33 -27.87 17.93
CA PRO A 215 -0.23 -26.91 18.03
C PRO A 215 0.90 -27.33 18.97
N ALA A 216 0.64 -28.18 19.98
CA ALA A 216 1.69 -28.67 20.90
C ALA A 216 2.76 -29.51 20.18
N MET A 217 2.43 -30.10 19.03
CA MET A 217 3.37 -30.84 18.20
C MET A 217 4.27 -29.95 17.33
N LEU A 218 4.06 -28.62 17.34
CA LEU A 218 4.93 -27.70 16.60
C LEU A 218 6.37 -27.73 17.09
N ARG A 219 6.61 -28.07 18.35
CA ARG A 219 7.96 -28.31 18.91
C ARG A 219 8.79 -29.33 18.11
N THR A 220 8.13 -30.24 17.39
CA THR A 220 8.79 -31.25 16.55
C THR A 220 8.94 -30.78 15.10
N VAL A 221 8.05 -29.92 14.63
CA VAL A 221 8.01 -29.48 13.23
C VAL A 221 8.87 -28.24 13.00
N LEU A 222 8.83 -27.25 13.90
CA LEU A 222 9.53 -25.97 13.73
C LEU A 222 11.05 -26.12 13.55
N PRO A 223 11.77 -26.98 14.32
CA PRO A 223 13.22 -27.15 14.16
C PRO A 223 13.62 -27.68 12.78
N VAL A 224 12.72 -28.39 12.11
CA VAL A 224 12.92 -28.99 10.78
C VAL A 224 12.44 -28.07 9.67
N ALA A 225 11.37 -27.32 9.91
CA ALA A 225 10.79 -26.41 8.92
C ALA A 225 11.76 -25.29 8.54
N LEU A 226 12.48 -24.73 9.53
CA LEU A 226 13.43 -23.64 9.28
C LEU A 226 14.58 -24.05 8.34
N PRO A 227 15.35 -25.12 8.61
CA PRO A 227 16.37 -25.58 7.67
C PRO A 227 15.81 -25.90 6.29
N LEU A 228 14.63 -26.55 6.21
CA LEU A 228 14.01 -26.82 4.90
C LEU A 228 13.76 -25.54 4.11
N LEU A 229 13.22 -24.50 4.76
CA LEU A 229 12.99 -23.19 4.14
C LEU A 229 14.29 -22.58 3.63
N GLN A 230 15.33 -22.56 4.46
CA GLN A 230 16.66 -22.06 4.09
C GLN A 230 17.24 -22.84 2.90
N HIS A 231 17.05 -24.16 2.85
CA HIS A 231 17.53 -24.99 1.75
C HIS A 231 16.75 -24.76 0.45
N LEU A 232 15.44 -24.50 0.55
CA LEU A 232 14.64 -24.14 -0.62
C LEU A 232 15.09 -22.79 -1.18
N GLN A 233 15.26 -21.78 -0.33
CA GLN A 233 15.76 -20.45 -0.78
C GLN A 233 17.18 -20.54 -1.36
N ALA A 234 18.08 -21.32 -0.76
CA ALA A 234 19.42 -21.55 -1.30
C ALA A 234 19.43 -22.27 -2.66
N ALA A 235 18.35 -22.96 -3.02
CA ALA A 235 18.20 -23.63 -4.31
C ALA A 235 17.63 -22.70 -5.40
N ASP A 236 17.06 -21.55 -5.04
CA ASP A 236 16.42 -20.60 -5.97
C ASP A 236 17.34 -20.14 -7.11
N PRO A 237 18.60 -19.74 -6.86
CA PRO A 237 19.50 -19.26 -7.91
C PRO A 237 19.90 -20.33 -8.93
N LEU A 238 19.65 -21.61 -8.60
CA LEU A 238 20.00 -22.74 -9.46
C LEU A 238 18.90 -23.07 -10.48
N LEU A 239 17.67 -22.60 -10.25
CA LEU A 239 16.58 -22.80 -11.20
C LEU A 239 16.87 -21.98 -12.48
N PRO A 240 16.74 -22.60 -13.66
CA PRO A 240 17.15 -21.96 -14.89
C PRO A 240 16.24 -20.77 -15.19
N ALA A 241 16.83 -19.59 -15.40
CA ALA A 241 16.12 -18.48 -15.99
C ALA A 241 15.53 -18.91 -17.34
N ALA A 242 14.34 -18.41 -17.69
CA ALA A 242 13.81 -18.60 -19.05
C ALA A 242 14.88 -18.08 -20.03
N ALA A 243 15.46 -18.99 -20.83
CA ALA A 243 16.39 -18.62 -21.88
C ALA A 243 15.65 -17.62 -22.77
N GLY A 244 16.07 -16.36 -22.72
CA GLY A 244 15.30 -15.24 -23.26
C GLY A 244 14.89 -15.55 -24.69
N ALA A 245 13.58 -15.72 -24.90
CA ALA A 245 12.97 -15.70 -26.23
C ALA A 245 13.00 -14.26 -26.83
N SER A 246 14.01 -13.48 -26.46
CA SER A 246 14.20 -12.07 -26.75
C SER A 246 14.71 -11.80 -28.17
N ALA A 247 14.75 -12.82 -29.04
CA ALA A 247 15.32 -12.69 -30.39
C ALA A 247 14.28 -12.63 -31.53
N SER A 248 12.95 -12.63 -31.28
CA SER A 248 11.99 -12.66 -32.41
C SER A 248 10.64 -11.93 -32.24
N SER A 249 10.45 -11.05 -31.25
CA SER A 249 9.23 -10.23 -31.13
C SER A 249 9.39 -8.78 -31.57
N SER A 250 10.02 -8.55 -32.73
CA SER A 250 9.84 -7.30 -33.50
C SER A 250 8.56 -7.38 -34.36
N THR A 251 7.40 -7.39 -33.71
CA THR A 251 6.13 -7.09 -34.40
C THR A 251 5.55 -5.80 -33.87
N THR A 252 5.88 -4.74 -34.60
CA THR A 252 5.11 -3.51 -34.69
C THR A 252 3.62 -3.82 -34.85
N GLY A 253 2.81 -3.11 -34.09
CA GLY A 253 1.36 -3.18 -34.20
C GLY A 253 0.89 -2.83 -35.61
N ARG A 254 0.38 -3.83 -36.33
CA ARG A 254 -0.46 -3.62 -37.49
C ARG A 254 -1.67 -4.55 -37.38
N ALA A 255 -2.78 -3.97 -36.93
CA ALA A 255 -4.08 -4.62 -36.93
C ALA A 255 -4.44 -5.05 -38.37
N PRO A 256 -4.95 -6.29 -38.59
CA PRO A 256 -5.42 -6.66 -39.91
C PRO A 256 -6.75 -5.97 -40.18
N ALA A 257 -6.74 -5.09 -41.17
CA ALA A 257 -7.94 -4.51 -41.76
C ALA A 257 -8.79 -5.64 -42.38
N ALA A 258 -10.06 -5.66 -42.03
CA ALA A 258 -11.08 -6.51 -42.64
C ALA A 258 -11.25 -6.12 -44.12
N SER A 259 -10.63 -6.89 -45.02
CA SER A 259 -10.96 -6.85 -46.44
C SER A 259 -12.22 -7.68 -46.67
N ARG A 260 -13.36 -6.99 -46.79
CA ARG A 260 -14.58 -7.48 -47.44
C ARG A 260 -14.23 -8.00 -48.85
N ARG A 261 -14.54 -9.26 -49.12
CA ARG A 261 -14.83 -9.75 -50.48
C ARG A 261 -16.06 -10.65 -50.45
N ASN A 262 -17.14 -10.13 -51.03
CA ASN A 262 -18.24 -10.93 -51.58
C ASN A 262 -17.70 -11.75 -52.75
N ASN A 263 -17.95 -13.07 -52.78
CA ASN A 263 -18.93 -13.72 -53.69
C ASN A 263 -18.69 -15.24 -53.81
N SER A 264 -19.81 -15.97 -53.66
CA SER A 264 -20.26 -17.11 -54.48
C SER A 264 -19.57 -18.49 -54.41
N SER A 265 -20.37 -19.40 -53.85
CA SER A 265 -20.71 -20.76 -54.35
C SER A 265 -19.70 -21.91 -54.33
N SER A 266 -20.08 -22.91 -53.53
CA SER A 266 -20.21 -24.35 -53.84
C SER A 266 -19.31 -25.34 -53.07
N ASN A 267 -20.03 -26.33 -52.51
CA ASN A 267 -19.68 -27.73 -52.26
C ASN A 267 -18.80 -28.16 -51.07
N ARG A 268 -19.49 -28.88 -50.17
CA ARG A 268 -19.12 -30.15 -49.49
C ARG A 268 -17.63 -30.53 -49.47
N ALA A 269 -17.07 -30.64 -48.26
CA ALA A 269 -16.71 -31.92 -47.63
C ALA A 269 -15.75 -31.69 -46.43
N SER A 270 -16.01 -32.42 -45.35
CA SER A 270 -15.04 -33.05 -44.44
C SER A 270 -13.75 -32.30 -44.10
N SER A 271 -13.67 -31.72 -42.89
CA SER A 271 -12.38 -31.35 -42.30
C SER A 271 -12.35 -31.70 -40.81
N SER A 272 -11.64 -32.79 -40.54
CA SER A 272 -11.01 -33.14 -39.26
C SER A 272 -10.21 -31.95 -38.71
N SER A 273 -10.65 -31.41 -37.57
CA SER A 273 -9.89 -30.44 -36.80
C SER A 273 -8.76 -31.15 -36.05
N SER A 274 -7.61 -31.26 -36.71
CA SER A 274 -6.32 -31.58 -36.10
C SER A 274 -5.87 -30.40 -35.24
N SER A 275 -6.26 -30.44 -33.97
CA SER A 275 -5.69 -29.61 -32.91
C SER A 275 -4.23 -30.02 -32.74
N SER A 276 -3.33 -29.41 -33.51
CA SER A 276 -1.88 -29.52 -33.31
C SER A 276 -1.53 -28.88 -31.97
N SER A 277 -1.75 -29.61 -30.89
CA SER A 277 -1.34 -29.26 -29.55
C SER A 277 0.18 -29.21 -29.52
N SER A 278 0.73 -28.01 -29.56
CA SER A 278 2.14 -27.70 -29.31
C SER A 278 2.53 -28.25 -27.93
N SER A 279 3.01 -29.49 -27.89
CA SER A 279 3.38 -30.23 -26.68
C SER A 279 4.65 -29.69 -26.02
N GLY A 280 5.50 -28.97 -26.77
CA GLY A 280 6.82 -28.51 -26.30
C GLY A 280 6.80 -27.47 -25.17
N GLY A 281 5.65 -26.86 -24.84
CA GLY A 281 5.56 -25.85 -23.77
C GLY A 281 5.31 -26.41 -22.36
N LYS A 282 5.03 -27.70 -22.19
CA LYS A 282 4.70 -28.29 -20.88
C LYS A 282 5.93 -28.58 -20.03
N GLU A 283 7.04 -29.01 -20.64
CA GLU A 283 8.19 -29.55 -19.91
C GLU A 283 8.97 -28.51 -19.10
N THR A 284 9.06 -27.26 -19.57
CA THR A 284 9.83 -26.21 -18.86
C THR A 284 9.08 -25.58 -17.69
N ARG A 285 7.74 -25.70 -17.65
CA ARG A 285 6.91 -25.09 -16.60
C ARG A 285 6.76 -25.98 -15.36
N GLU A 286 6.95 -27.29 -15.52
CA GLU A 286 6.74 -28.28 -14.47
C GLU A 286 7.60 -28.06 -13.21
N PRO A 287 8.93 -27.83 -13.29
CA PRO A 287 9.74 -27.68 -12.07
C PRO A 287 9.38 -26.43 -11.27
N HIS A 288 9.16 -25.29 -11.93
CA HIS A 288 8.74 -24.05 -11.26
C HIS A 288 7.34 -24.18 -10.65
N ALA A 289 6.41 -24.91 -11.29
CA ALA A 289 5.07 -25.11 -10.77
C ALA A 289 5.05 -25.99 -9.50
N GLU A 290 5.83 -27.07 -9.48
CA GLU A 290 5.99 -27.89 -8.26
C GLU A 290 6.74 -27.13 -7.16
N PHE A 291 7.73 -26.30 -7.52
CA PHE A 291 8.45 -25.47 -6.58
C PHE A 291 7.52 -24.43 -5.92
N PHE A 292 6.73 -23.71 -6.73
CA PHE A 292 5.70 -22.79 -6.24
C PHE A 292 4.68 -23.48 -5.32
N GLU A 293 4.28 -24.73 -5.62
CA GLU A 293 3.36 -25.49 -4.76
C GLU A 293 3.97 -25.80 -3.39
N VAL A 294 5.25 -26.21 -3.34
CA VAL A 294 5.96 -26.40 -2.06
C VAL A 294 5.95 -25.10 -1.26
N GLN A 295 6.33 -24.00 -1.91
CA GLN A 295 6.37 -22.68 -1.31
C GLN A 295 4.99 -22.21 -0.82
N SER A 296 3.94 -22.39 -1.63
CA SER A 296 2.58 -21.99 -1.27
C SER A 296 2.06 -22.74 -0.04
N ASN A 297 2.36 -24.04 0.07
CA ASN A 297 2.00 -24.83 1.25
C ASN A 297 2.78 -24.40 2.50
N LEU A 298 4.06 -24.07 2.36
CA LEU A 298 4.86 -23.48 3.44
C LEU A 298 4.31 -22.12 3.88
N GLY A 299 3.96 -21.24 2.94
CA GLY A 299 3.33 -19.95 3.25
C GLY A 299 2.00 -20.11 4.00
N GLN A 300 1.18 -21.10 3.63
CA GLN A 300 -0.05 -21.42 4.37
C GLN A 300 0.25 -21.92 5.79
N MET A 301 1.27 -22.78 5.96
CA MET A 301 1.72 -23.23 7.28
C MET A 301 2.19 -22.02 8.13
N LEU A 302 3.02 -21.15 7.57
CA LEU A 302 3.56 -19.95 8.23
C LEU A 302 2.44 -19.01 8.68
N PHE A 303 1.45 -18.75 7.83
CA PHE A 303 0.26 -17.97 8.20
C PHE A 303 -0.47 -18.55 9.41
N ARG A 304 -0.62 -19.88 9.47
CA ARG A 304 -1.25 -20.53 10.64
C ARG A 304 -0.39 -20.40 11.90
N VAL A 305 0.93 -20.52 11.77
CA VAL A 305 1.88 -20.27 12.86
C VAL A 305 1.76 -18.83 13.36
N THR A 306 1.72 -17.83 12.46
CA THR A 306 1.47 -16.43 12.80
C THR A 306 0.18 -16.24 13.58
N LYS A 307 -0.94 -16.85 13.13
CA LYS A 307 -2.22 -16.74 13.86
C LYS A 307 -2.18 -17.34 15.26
N LEU A 308 -1.43 -18.42 15.48
CA LEU A 308 -1.24 -18.99 16.80
C LEU A 308 -0.32 -18.12 17.67
N PHE A 309 0.71 -17.52 17.05
CA PHE A 309 1.62 -16.61 17.70
C PHE A 309 0.91 -15.34 18.18
N ASP A 310 0.12 -14.68 17.32
CA ASP A 310 -0.68 -13.50 17.70
C ASP A 310 -1.69 -13.84 18.84
N LYS A 311 -2.30 -15.03 18.81
CA LYS A 311 -3.19 -15.50 19.90
C LYS A 311 -2.45 -15.73 21.23
N GLN A 312 -1.21 -16.21 21.15
CA GLN A 312 -0.37 -16.38 22.34
C GLN A 312 0.03 -15.01 22.92
N GLU A 313 0.40 -14.05 22.09
CA GLU A 313 0.73 -12.69 22.53
C GLU A 313 -0.48 -11.95 23.13
N ALA A 314 -1.70 -12.26 22.67
CA ALA A 314 -2.94 -11.76 23.25
C ALA A 314 -3.26 -12.34 24.65
N GLY A 315 -2.48 -13.31 25.15
CA GLY A 315 -2.64 -13.91 26.48
C GLY A 315 -3.63 -15.09 26.54
N ASP A 316 -4.19 -15.52 25.40
CA ASP A 316 -5.26 -16.52 25.37
C ASP A 316 -4.76 -17.98 25.47
N ALA A 317 -3.47 -18.27 25.26
CA ALA A 317 -2.94 -19.64 25.29
C ALA A 317 -1.41 -19.75 25.46
N SER A 318 -0.93 -20.62 26.36
CA SER A 318 0.51 -20.94 26.57
C SER A 318 0.99 -22.18 25.78
N VAL A 319 0.48 -22.38 24.56
CA VAL A 319 0.68 -23.66 23.84
C VAL A 319 1.97 -23.70 22.99
N LEU A 320 2.45 -22.56 22.51
CA LEU A 320 3.63 -22.48 21.64
C LEU A 320 4.91 -22.20 22.42
N GLN A 321 6.04 -22.70 21.93
CA GLN A 321 7.37 -22.23 22.29
C GLN A 321 7.60 -20.89 21.58
N PRO A 322 7.52 -19.74 22.28
CA PRO A 322 7.54 -18.44 21.63
C PRO A 322 8.91 -18.16 21.02
N GLU A 323 10.00 -18.69 21.58
CA GLU A 323 11.36 -18.51 21.08
C GLU A 323 11.59 -19.19 19.72
N ASP A 324 11.22 -20.48 19.58
CA ASP A 324 11.35 -21.20 18.30
C ASP A 324 10.47 -20.57 17.21
N THR A 325 9.29 -20.09 17.60
CA THR A 325 8.36 -19.43 16.68
C THR A 325 8.91 -18.07 16.22
N ARG A 326 9.42 -17.24 17.15
CA ARG A 326 10.11 -15.98 16.83
C ARG A 326 11.35 -16.22 15.98
N LYS A 327 12.13 -17.26 16.27
CA LYS A 327 13.31 -17.63 15.49
C LYS A 327 12.95 -18.03 14.06
N LEU A 328 11.90 -18.83 13.87
CA LEU A 328 11.40 -19.17 12.54
C LEU A 328 10.91 -17.91 11.81
N LEU A 329 10.02 -17.14 12.42
CA LEU A 329 9.40 -15.97 11.77
C LEU A 329 10.40 -14.82 11.54
N GLY A 330 11.40 -14.68 12.40
CA GLY A 330 12.48 -13.70 12.27
C GLY A 330 13.61 -14.13 11.32
N ASP A 331 13.53 -15.31 10.69
CA ASP A 331 14.54 -15.73 9.71
C ASP A 331 14.31 -15.03 8.35
N PRO A 332 15.36 -14.47 7.71
CA PRO A 332 15.24 -13.81 6.41
C PRO A 332 14.63 -14.69 5.31
N ALA A 333 14.89 -16.00 5.31
CA ALA A 333 14.37 -16.94 4.30
C ALA A 333 12.84 -17.04 4.34
N VAL A 334 12.22 -16.85 5.51
CA VAL A 334 10.75 -16.79 5.64
C VAL A 334 10.22 -15.55 4.95
N SER A 335 10.84 -14.40 5.17
CA SER A 335 10.41 -13.14 4.56
C SER A 335 10.61 -13.13 3.04
N GLU A 336 11.68 -13.75 2.54
CA GLU A 336 11.96 -13.90 1.10
C GLU A 336 10.93 -14.83 0.42
N LEU A 337 10.66 -16.00 1.01
CA LEU A 337 9.60 -16.91 0.56
C LEU A 337 8.24 -16.18 0.43
N LEU A 338 7.86 -15.43 1.46
CA LEU A 338 6.57 -14.73 1.49
C LEU A 338 6.53 -13.63 0.43
N LEU A 339 7.65 -12.94 0.19
CA LEU A 339 7.78 -11.95 -0.88
C LEU A 339 7.60 -12.60 -2.27
N GLN A 340 8.23 -13.75 -2.52
CA GLN A 340 8.11 -14.49 -3.78
C GLN A 340 6.66 -14.94 -4.04
N LEU A 341 5.98 -15.44 -3.00
CA LEU A 341 4.57 -15.81 -3.07
C LEU A 341 3.67 -14.61 -3.35
N LEU A 342 3.92 -13.47 -2.70
CA LEU A 342 3.19 -12.22 -2.95
C LEU A 342 3.35 -11.76 -4.40
N ALA A 343 4.55 -11.85 -4.98
CA ALA A 343 4.81 -11.43 -6.36
C ALA A 343 3.96 -12.21 -7.38
N ALA A 344 3.79 -13.52 -7.18
CA ALA A 344 2.92 -14.35 -8.02
C ALA A 344 1.45 -13.92 -7.96
N HIS A 345 0.95 -13.58 -6.77
CA HIS A 345 -0.44 -13.15 -6.58
C HIS A 345 -0.67 -11.72 -7.11
N VAL A 346 0.29 -10.82 -6.90
CA VAL A 346 0.29 -9.47 -7.47
C VAL A 346 0.24 -9.52 -9.00
N MET A 347 1.05 -10.35 -9.65
CA MET A 347 1.00 -10.50 -11.11
C MET A 347 -0.40 -10.92 -11.61
N LEU A 348 -1.05 -11.85 -10.89
CA LEU A 348 -2.41 -12.30 -11.23
C LEU A 348 -3.44 -11.17 -11.09
N LEU A 349 -3.42 -10.45 -9.97
CA LEU A 349 -4.29 -9.30 -9.70
C LEU A 349 -4.06 -8.18 -10.74
N HIS A 350 -2.80 -7.87 -11.04
CA HIS A 350 -2.43 -6.88 -12.04
C HIS A 350 -2.93 -7.24 -13.44
N THR A 351 -2.76 -8.51 -13.85
CA THR A 351 -3.26 -8.99 -15.15
C THR A 351 -4.78 -8.83 -15.26
N ASN A 352 -5.51 -9.12 -14.17
CA ASN A 352 -6.96 -8.92 -14.12
C ASN A 352 -7.33 -7.43 -14.15
N HIS A 353 -6.61 -6.57 -13.43
CA HIS A 353 -6.78 -5.12 -13.47
C HIS A 353 -6.61 -4.54 -14.88
N ILE A 354 -5.53 -4.91 -15.60
CA ILE A 354 -5.31 -4.49 -17.00
C ILE A 354 -6.45 -4.96 -17.90
N ARG A 355 -6.88 -6.23 -17.77
CA ARG A 355 -7.98 -6.78 -18.58
C ARG A 355 -9.26 -5.98 -18.38
N HIS A 356 -9.61 -5.70 -17.14
CA HIS A 356 -10.81 -4.94 -16.81
C HIS A 356 -10.74 -3.50 -17.32
N ARG A 357 -9.60 -2.81 -17.11
CA ARG A 357 -9.38 -1.46 -17.64
C ARG A 357 -9.52 -1.41 -19.16
N THR A 358 -8.98 -2.40 -19.87
CA THR A 358 -9.08 -2.51 -21.34
C THR A 358 -10.53 -2.74 -21.77
N GLN A 359 -11.28 -3.60 -21.07
CA GLN A 359 -12.71 -3.83 -21.33
C GLN A 359 -13.55 -2.56 -21.14
N GLN A 360 -13.29 -1.78 -20.08
CA GLN A 360 -13.97 -0.49 -19.85
C GLN A 360 -13.68 0.53 -20.95
N GLN A 361 -12.44 0.58 -21.46
CA GLN A 361 -12.07 1.47 -22.56
C GLN A 361 -12.79 1.10 -23.87
N GLN A 362 -12.93 -0.19 -24.17
CA GLN A 362 -13.61 -0.67 -25.39
C GLN A 362 -15.12 -0.38 -25.39
N HIS A 363 -15.81 -0.59 -24.26
CA HIS A 363 -17.26 -0.34 -24.19
C HIS A 363 -17.62 1.14 -24.28
N GLY A 364 -16.76 2.05 -23.81
CA GLY A 364 -17.01 3.48 -23.86
C GLY A 364 -16.75 4.15 -25.22
N GLY A 365 -16.08 3.47 -26.17
CA GLY A 365 -15.76 4.03 -27.49
C GLY A 365 -16.85 3.84 -28.54
N SER A 366 -17.57 2.72 -28.49
CA SER A 366 -18.50 2.33 -29.56
C SER A 366 -19.78 3.19 -29.61
N ALA A 367 -20.24 3.72 -28.48
CA ALA A 367 -21.44 4.56 -28.42
C ALA A 367 -21.26 5.96 -29.04
N ALA A 368 -20.03 6.46 -29.15
CA ALA A 368 -19.75 7.77 -29.75
C ALA A 368 -19.63 7.73 -31.28
N SER A 369 -19.25 6.58 -31.85
CA SER A 369 -18.97 6.44 -33.28
C SER A 369 -20.23 6.39 -34.16
N HIS A 370 -21.37 5.91 -33.64
CA HIS A 370 -22.59 5.73 -34.43
C HIS A 370 -23.43 7.00 -34.68
N ARG A 371 -23.03 8.18 -34.18
CA ARG A 371 -23.78 9.43 -34.38
C ARG A 371 -23.34 10.29 -35.58
N SER A 372 -22.34 9.88 -36.35
CA SER A 372 -21.75 10.73 -37.41
C SER A 372 -22.13 10.34 -38.84
N SER A 373 -23.26 9.66 -39.08
CA SER A 373 -23.67 9.29 -40.44
C SER A 373 -25.16 9.47 -40.67
N SER A 374 -25.63 10.72 -40.63
CA SER A 374 -26.91 11.11 -41.23
C SER A 374 -26.79 12.51 -41.82
N SER A 375 -26.42 12.54 -43.10
CA SER A 375 -26.51 13.69 -43.99
C SER A 375 -27.98 13.97 -44.29
N SER A 376 -28.51 15.14 -43.95
CA SER A 376 -29.54 15.85 -44.72
C SER A 376 -29.77 17.26 -44.17
N SER A 377 -29.79 18.18 -45.12
CA SER A 377 -29.81 19.63 -45.00
C SER A 377 -31.15 20.17 -44.50
N SER A 378 -31.14 21.01 -43.47
CA SER A 378 -32.07 22.14 -43.35
C SER A 378 -31.66 23.05 -42.20
N SER A 379 -31.49 24.32 -42.55
CA SER A 379 -31.16 25.46 -41.71
C SER A 379 -32.24 25.76 -40.68
N SER A 380 -31.94 25.58 -39.39
CA SER A 380 -32.62 26.32 -38.33
C SER A 380 -31.65 26.53 -37.16
N VAL A 381 -31.42 27.81 -36.85
CA VAL A 381 -30.64 28.30 -35.72
C VAL A 381 -31.29 27.82 -34.43
N GLN A 382 -30.81 26.73 -33.86
CA GLN A 382 -31.20 26.28 -32.53
C GLN A 382 -29.95 26.29 -31.65
N ALA A 383 -29.94 27.25 -30.72
CA ALA A 383 -28.90 27.44 -29.72
C ALA A 383 -28.63 26.10 -29.03
N SER A 384 -27.44 25.55 -29.28
CA SER A 384 -26.96 24.32 -28.68
C SER A 384 -26.74 24.58 -27.19
N GLN A 385 -27.74 24.23 -26.38
CA GLN A 385 -27.51 23.91 -24.98
C GLN A 385 -26.63 22.67 -24.96
N GLU A 386 -25.31 22.87 -24.78
CA GLU A 386 -24.42 21.86 -24.26
C GLU A 386 -25.02 21.35 -22.95
N ALA A 387 -25.78 20.26 -23.04
CA ALA A 387 -26.20 19.53 -21.86
C ALA A 387 -24.91 19.16 -21.11
N PRO A 388 -24.74 19.60 -19.85
CA PRO A 388 -23.51 19.40 -19.13
C PRO A 388 -23.21 17.92 -19.15
N SER A 389 -22.06 17.55 -19.72
CA SER A 389 -21.47 16.22 -19.62
C SER A 389 -21.62 15.76 -18.18
N GLY A 390 -22.62 14.92 -17.93
CA GLY A 390 -23.02 14.54 -16.58
C GLY A 390 -21.87 13.83 -15.84
N PRO A 391 -22.04 13.54 -14.54
CA PRO A 391 -21.01 12.98 -13.66
C PRO A 391 -20.40 11.63 -14.12
N LYS A 392 -20.87 11.06 -15.24
CA LYS A 392 -20.31 9.86 -15.89
C LYS A 392 -18.87 10.03 -16.36
N GLN A 393 -18.40 11.24 -16.66
CA GLN A 393 -17.02 11.46 -17.10
C GLN A 393 -16.02 11.45 -15.92
N GLN A 394 -16.48 11.70 -14.70
CA GLN A 394 -15.65 11.73 -13.50
C GLN A 394 -15.23 10.31 -13.06
N LEU A 395 -16.13 9.33 -13.20
CA LEU A 395 -15.84 7.90 -13.00
C LEU A 395 -14.77 7.32 -13.95
N ARG A 396 -14.47 8.01 -15.06
CA ARG A 396 -13.48 7.53 -16.06
C ARG A 396 -12.04 7.91 -15.69
N ALA A 397 -11.85 8.80 -14.72
CA ALA A 397 -10.54 9.29 -14.29
C ALA A 397 -9.89 8.43 -13.18
N ASP A 398 -10.62 7.47 -12.61
CA ASP A 398 -10.27 6.91 -11.30
C ASP A 398 -9.31 5.70 -11.33
N LEU A 399 -9.15 5.02 -12.46
CA LEU A 399 -8.18 3.91 -12.56
C LEU A 399 -6.85 4.42 -13.13
N LEU A 400 -6.08 5.04 -12.24
CA LEU A 400 -4.69 5.41 -12.52
C LEU A 400 -3.90 4.20 -13.02
N PRO A 401 -2.96 4.37 -13.96
CA PRO A 401 -2.06 3.30 -14.35
C PRO A 401 -1.24 2.84 -13.13
N ILE A 402 -1.48 1.61 -12.67
CA ILE A 402 -0.67 0.97 -11.65
C ILE A 402 0.57 0.39 -12.36
N PRO A 403 1.81 0.73 -11.95
CA PRO A 403 3.01 0.11 -12.51
C PRO A 403 3.09 -1.38 -12.18
N ALA A 404 3.63 -2.17 -13.11
CA ALA A 404 3.87 -3.60 -12.93
C ALA A 404 5.20 -3.85 -12.22
N PHE A 405 5.32 -3.46 -10.95
CA PHE A 405 6.56 -3.62 -10.18
C PHE A 405 7.00 -5.09 -10.05
N HIS A 406 6.06 -6.04 -10.09
CA HIS A 406 6.36 -7.47 -10.23
C HIS A 406 7.23 -7.85 -11.44
N GLN A 407 7.32 -7.00 -12.46
CA GLN A 407 8.16 -7.19 -13.65
C GLN A 407 9.50 -6.43 -13.57
N HIS A 408 9.73 -5.68 -12.48
CA HIS A 408 10.97 -4.95 -12.29
C HIS A 408 12.15 -5.92 -12.17
N GLN A 409 13.29 -5.57 -12.78
CA GLN A 409 14.45 -6.47 -12.86
C GLN A 409 14.94 -6.91 -11.46
N ASP A 410 15.00 -5.99 -10.50
CA ASP A 410 15.42 -6.30 -9.13
C ASP A 410 14.49 -7.32 -8.44
N LEU A 411 13.18 -7.23 -8.68
CA LEU A 411 12.24 -8.20 -8.13
C LEU A 411 12.33 -9.54 -8.87
N LEU A 412 12.54 -9.53 -10.19
CA LEU A 412 12.78 -10.75 -10.97
C LEU A 412 14.08 -11.47 -10.53
N GLN A 413 15.07 -10.76 -10.00
CA GLN A 413 16.28 -11.36 -9.44
C GLN A 413 16.03 -12.05 -8.09
N LEU A 414 15.05 -11.59 -7.32
CA LEU A 414 14.62 -12.22 -6.06
C LEU A 414 13.70 -13.44 -6.28
N LEU A 415 13.28 -13.70 -7.52
CA LEU A 415 12.35 -14.77 -7.86
C LEU A 415 13.09 -16.01 -8.40
N PRO A 416 12.69 -17.24 -8.00
CA PRO A 416 13.38 -18.46 -8.41
C PRO A 416 13.32 -18.70 -9.93
N GLY A 417 14.36 -18.33 -10.69
CA GLY A 417 14.35 -18.34 -12.16
C GLY A 417 13.54 -17.22 -12.81
N GLY A 418 13.26 -16.13 -12.08
CA GLY A 418 12.64 -14.90 -12.59
C GLY A 418 11.23 -15.09 -13.16
N GLN A 419 11.01 -14.59 -14.39
CA GLN A 419 9.68 -14.61 -15.03
C GLN A 419 9.11 -16.03 -15.21
N ALA A 420 9.97 -17.04 -15.40
CA ALA A 420 9.54 -18.43 -15.57
C ALA A 420 8.75 -18.93 -14.36
N TYR A 421 9.16 -18.52 -13.16
CA TYR A 421 8.47 -18.84 -11.92
C TYR A 421 7.11 -18.16 -11.82
N LEU A 422 7.03 -16.86 -12.12
CA LEU A 422 5.75 -16.14 -12.10
C LEU A 422 4.75 -16.77 -13.07
N ASP A 423 5.17 -17.11 -14.29
CA ASP A 423 4.33 -17.73 -15.29
C ASP A 423 3.80 -19.10 -14.84
N ALA A 424 4.68 -19.91 -14.24
CA ALA A 424 4.33 -21.22 -13.70
C ALA A 424 3.39 -21.11 -12.49
N ALA A 425 3.65 -20.16 -11.59
CA ALA A 425 2.81 -19.88 -10.42
C ALA A 425 1.40 -19.45 -10.84
N VAL A 426 1.26 -18.50 -11.77
CA VAL A 426 -0.06 -18.08 -12.27
C VAL A 426 -0.80 -19.18 -13.00
N TRP A 427 -0.08 -19.98 -13.80
CA TRP A 427 -0.68 -21.17 -14.42
C TRP A 427 -1.21 -22.14 -13.35
N ARG A 428 -0.46 -22.32 -12.25
CA ARG A 428 -0.82 -23.24 -11.18
C ARG A 428 -2.03 -22.74 -10.37
N ILE A 429 -2.06 -21.46 -10.00
CA ILE A 429 -3.20 -20.84 -9.30
C ILE A 429 -4.48 -21.00 -10.12
N ARG A 430 -4.44 -20.76 -11.44
CA ARG A 430 -5.60 -20.92 -12.34
C ARG A 430 -6.09 -22.35 -12.49
N ARG A 431 -5.25 -23.35 -12.19
CA ARG A 431 -5.60 -24.78 -12.27
C ARG A 431 -6.06 -25.38 -10.94
N GLN A 432 -6.13 -24.59 -9.87
CA GLN A 432 -6.64 -25.11 -8.61
C GLN A 432 -8.10 -25.59 -8.80
N PRO A 433 -8.49 -26.73 -8.18
CA PRO A 433 -9.81 -27.33 -8.40
C PRO A 433 -10.99 -26.38 -8.15
N VAL A 434 -10.83 -25.49 -7.17
CA VAL A 434 -11.81 -24.44 -6.82
C VAL A 434 -12.10 -23.52 -8.00
N VAL A 435 -11.12 -23.30 -8.89
CA VAL A 435 -11.20 -22.38 -10.03
C VAL A 435 -11.72 -23.04 -11.30
N LEU A 436 -11.62 -24.37 -11.44
CA LEU A 436 -11.95 -25.06 -12.71
C LEU A 436 -13.41 -24.86 -13.17
N HIS A 437 -14.29 -24.45 -12.27
CA HIS A 437 -15.69 -24.13 -12.57
C HIS A 437 -16.07 -22.69 -12.21
N GLY A 438 -15.09 -21.88 -11.77
CA GLY A 438 -15.29 -20.51 -11.31
C GLY A 438 -15.22 -19.48 -12.43
N SER A 439 -15.87 -18.35 -12.17
CA SER A 439 -15.76 -17.10 -12.93
C SER A 439 -14.36 -16.47 -12.80
N ALA A 440 -14.07 -15.45 -13.62
CA ALA A 440 -12.84 -14.68 -13.46
C ALA A 440 -12.77 -13.96 -12.09
N ASP A 441 -13.92 -13.60 -11.52
CA ASP A 441 -14.00 -12.98 -10.20
C ASP A 441 -13.63 -13.98 -9.09
N ASP A 442 -13.92 -15.28 -9.25
CA ASP A 442 -13.48 -16.32 -8.29
C ASP A 442 -11.96 -16.44 -8.24
N VAL A 443 -11.29 -16.24 -9.38
CA VAL A 443 -9.81 -16.20 -9.45
C VAL A 443 -9.26 -14.98 -8.73
N VAL A 444 -9.88 -13.82 -8.92
CA VAL A 444 -9.49 -12.58 -8.22
C VAL A 444 -9.68 -12.77 -6.72
N LYS A 445 -10.84 -13.28 -6.30
CA LYS A 445 -11.15 -13.56 -4.89
C LYS A 445 -10.12 -14.47 -4.23
N LEU A 446 -9.82 -15.61 -4.87
CA LEU A 446 -8.81 -16.55 -4.39
C LEU A 446 -7.44 -15.88 -4.29
N ALA A 447 -7.07 -15.05 -5.27
CA ALA A 447 -5.81 -14.34 -5.29
C ALA A 447 -5.70 -13.30 -4.17
N MET A 448 -6.76 -12.54 -3.92
CA MET A 448 -6.82 -11.55 -2.84
C MET A 448 -6.78 -12.23 -1.46
N SER A 449 -7.57 -13.28 -1.25
CA SER A 449 -7.56 -14.04 0.00
C SER A 449 -6.20 -14.67 0.29
N SER A 450 -5.50 -15.17 -0.75
CA SER A 450 -4.16 -15.72 -0.59
C SER A 450 -3.11 -14.63 -0.34
N ALA A 451 -3.19 -13.50 -1.04
CA ALA A 451 -2.34 -12.34 -0.78
C ALA A 451 -2.53 -11.83 0.66
N ASP A 452 -3.77 -11.73 1.15
CA ASP A 452 -4.11 -11.33 2.52
C ASP A 452 -3.39 -12.21 3.55
N MET A 453 -3.47 -13.54 3.39
CA MET A 453 -2.75 -14.49 4.24
C MET A 453 -1.24 -14.26 4.25
N TYR A 454 -0.63 -14.08 3.07
CA TYR A 454 0.82 -13.90 2.96
C TYR A 454 1.29 -12.53 3.46
N VAL A 455 0.50 -11.47 3.27
CA VAL A 455 0.77 -10.15 3.87
C VAL A 455 0.73 -10.25 5.39
N GLN A 456 -0.27 -10.93 5.98
CA GLN A 456 -0.32 -11.12 7.44
C GLN A 456 0.93 -11.85 7.97
N ALA A 457 1.31 -12.95 7.33
CA ALA A 457 2.51 -13.71 7.70
C ALA A 457 3.78 -12.87 7.55
N MET A 458 3.90 -12.09 6.47
CA MET A 458 5.04 -11.22 6.19
C MET A 458 5.15 -10.11 7.23
N SER A 459 4.03 -9.51 7.60
CA SER A 459 3.97 -8.49 8.64
C SER A 459 4.42 -9.01 10.01
N CYS A 460 4.07 -10.25 10.34
CA CYS A 460 4.56 -10.88 11.56
C CYS A 460 6.04 -11.23 11.47
N SER A 461 6.50 -11.72 10.32
CA SER A 461 7.92 -12.05 10.08
C SER A 461 8.81 -10.81 10.23
N LEU A 462 8.44 -9.69 9.61
CA LEU A 462 9.16 -8.42 9.76
C LEU A 462 9.17 -7.91 11.20
N ARG A 463 8.09 -8.10 11.96
CA ARG A 463 8.03 -7.75 13.39
C ARG A 463 9.07 -8.56 14.18
N CYS A 464 9.07 -9.89 14.03
CA CYS A 464 10.03 -10.78 14.70
C CYS A 464 11.48 -10.48 14.28
N LEU A 465 11.72 -10.17 13.00
CA LEU A 465 13.05 -9.80 12.52
C LEU A 465 13.55 -8.49 13.13
N GLN A 466 12.68 -7.48 13.24
CA GLN A 466 12.99 -6.21 13.91
C GLN A 466 13.31 -6.44 15.39
N GLU A 467 12.53 -7.26 16.09
CA GLU A 467 12.80 -7.64 17.49
C GLU A 467 14.15 -8.35 17.65
N ALA A 468 14.46 -9.31 16.78
CA ALA A 468 15.72 -10.06 16.80
C ALA A 468 16.93 -9.14 16.56
N ALA A 469 16.80 -8.16 15.67
CA ALA A 469 17.85 -7.18 15.42
C ALA A 469 18.03 -6.20 16.58
N HIS A 470 16.95 -5.75 17.24
CA HIS A 470 17.04 -4.95 18.46
C HIS A 470 17.70 -5.72 19.61
N ALA A 471 17.49 -7.04 19.67
CA ALA A 471 18.18 -7.93 20.61
C ALA A 471 19.65 -8.20 20.24
N GLY A 472 20.14 -7.67 19.11
CA GLY A 472 21.51 -7.91 18.62
C GLY A 472 21.75 -9.33 18.08
N GLN A 473 20.68 -10.10 17.84
CA GLN A 473 20.76 -11.50 17.41
C GLN A 473 20.82 -11.67 15.89
N ALA A 474 20.26 -10.72 15.14
CA ALA A 474 20.21 -10.77 13.68
C ALA A 474 21.25 -9.83 13.05
N GLY A 475 22.01 -10.35 12.07
CA GLY A 475 22.84 -9.51 11.21
C GLY A 475 21.96 -8.60 10.38
N ALA A 476 22.16 -7.29 10.47
CA ALA A 476 21.30 -6.29 9.85
C ALA A 476 21.50 -6.14 8.32
N ALA A 477 22.44 -6.88 7.73
CA ALA A 477 22.80 -6.74 6.33
C ALA A 477 21.95 -7.68 5.45
N ASP A 478 21.28 -7.10 4.46
CA ASP A 478 20.66 -7.76 3.30
C ASP A 478 19.36 -8.54 3.56
N VAL A 479 18.37 -7.85 4.14
CA VAL A 479 17.01 -8.39 4.25
C VAL A 479 16.23 -8.07 2.97
N ALA A 480 16.03 -9.06 2.10
CA ALA A 480 15.28 -8.92 0.84
C ALA A 480 13.90 -8.27 1.01
N ALA A 481 13.22 -8.55 2.12
CA ALA A 481 11.91 -7.98 2.49
C ALA A 481 11.91 -6.46 2.72
N LEU A 482 13.09 -5.85 2.92
CA LEU A 482 13.29 -4.41 3.12
C LEU A 482 13.96 -3.74 1.90
N SER A 483 14.16 -4.49 0.81
CA SER A 483 14.68 -3.96 -0.45
C SER A 483 13.68 -2.99 -1.11
N ALA A 484 14.17 -2.16 -2.04
CA ALA A 484 13.32 -1.29 -2.86
C ALA A 484 12.25 -2.10 -3.62
N ALA A 485 12.64 -3.26 -4.16
CA ALA A 485 11.75 -4.20 -4.87
C ALA A 485 10.60 -4.69 -3.98
N ALA A 486 10.87 -5.02 -2.72
CA ALA A 486 9.85 -5.46 -1.77
C ALA A 486 8.86 -4.34 -1.42
N VAL A 487 9.34 -3.11 -1.26
CA VAL A 487 8.48 -1.94 -1.04
C VAL A 487 7.61 -1.68 -2.26
N TRP A 488 8.19 -1.71 -3.47
CA TRP A 488 7.44 -1.55 -4.72
C TRP A 488 6.33 -2.59 -4.90
N LEU A 489 6.60 -3.85 -4.54
CA LEU A 489 5.58 -4.89 -4.59
C LEU A 489 4.41 -4.61 -3.63
N ALA A 490 4.70 -4.15 -2.40
CA ALA A 490 3.67 -3.76 -1.44
C ALA A 490 2.84 -2.56 -1.95
N LEU A 491 3.49 -1.57 -2.59
CA LEU A 491 2.82 -0.45 -3.25
C LEU A 491 1.89 -0.93 -4.37
N GLU A 492 2.35 -1.84 -5.23
CA GLU A 492 1.53 -2.41 -6.30
C GLU A 492 0.28 -3.11 -5.74
N LEU A 493 0.47 -3.97 -4.73
CA LEU A 493 -0.62 -4.73 -4.10
C LEU A 493 -1.65 -3.81 -3.43
N GLN A 494 -1.20 -2.78 -2.71
CA GLN A 494 -2.06 -1.80 -2.05
C GLN A 494 -2.90 -1.00 -3.07
N LEU A 495 -2.28 -0.57 -4.18
CA LEU A 495 -2.99 0.12 -5.26
C LEU A 495 -3.98 -0.79 -5.99
N LEU A 496 -3.65 -2.07 -6.20
CA LEU A 496 -4.55 -3.05 -6.79
C LEU A 496 -5.77 -3.31 -5.90
N ALA A 497 -5.58 -3.45 -4.59
CA ALA A 497 -6.67 -3.60 -3.62
C ALA A 497 -7.58 -2.36 -3.60
N ALA A 498 -7.00 -1.15 -3.62
CA ALA A 498 -7.75 0.09 -3.69
C ALA A 498 -8.56 0.24 -4.98
N ALA A 499 -7.96 -0.12 -6.13
CA ALA A 499 -8.64 -0.11 -7.43
C ALA A 499 -9.82 -1.08 -7.48
N GLU A 500 -9.69 -2.25 -6.82
CA GLU A 500 -10.75 -3.24 -6.74
C GLU A 500 -11.93 -2.75 -5.88
N LEU A 501 -11.67 -2.12 -4.73
CA LEU A 501 -12.72 -1.48 -3.92
C LEU A 501 -13.43 -0.35 -4.68
N GLN A 502 -12.68 0.48 -5.42
CA GLN A 502 -13.25 1.53 -6.25
C GLN A 502 -14.14 0.96 -7.37
N ARG A 503 -13.71 -0.15 -8.00
CA ARG A 503 -14.50 -0.87 -9.01
C ARG A 503 -15.83 -1.35 -8.43
N GLN A 504 -15.80 -1.97 -7.26
CA GLN A 504 -17.01 -2.48 -6.60
C GLN A 504 -17.93 -1.35 -6.10
N ALA A 505 -17.37 -0.25 -5.59
CA ALA A 505 -18.12 0.94 -5.24
C ALA A 505 -18.82 1.56 -6.47
N ALA A 506 -18.19 1.51 -7.65
CA ALA A 506 -18.81 1.95 -8.90
C ALA A 506 -19.89 0.95 -9.39
N ALA A 507 -19.65 -0.35 -9.27
CA ALA A 507 -20.59 -1.40 -9.66
C ALA A 507 -21.85 -1.41 -8.77
N SER A 508 -21.68 -1.31 -7.44
CA SER A 508 -22.79 -1.25 -6.48
C SER A 508 -23.71 -0.03 -6.70
N LYS A 509 -23.15 1.13 -7.08
CA LYS A 509 -23.94 2.31 -7.48
C LYS A 509 -24.78 2.07 -8.74
N GLN A 510 -24.33 1.20 -9.66
CA GLN A 510 -25.09 0.82 -10.85
C GLN A 510 -26.12 -0.28 -10.55
N GLN A 511 -25.80 -1.22 -9.67
CA GLN A 511 -26.62 -2.41 -9.35
C GLN A 511 -27.62 -2.22 -8.22
N GLN A 512 -27.69 -1.04 -7.60
CA GLN A 512 -28.61 -0.71 -6.50
C GLN A 512 -30.11 -0.94 -6.82
N GLN A 513 -30.46 -1.36 -8.05
CA GLN A 513 -31.81 -1.73 -8.45
C GLN A 513 -32.13 -3.24 -8.46
N GLN A 514 -31.19 -4.21 -8.38
CA GLN A 514 -31.63 -5.62 -8.56
C GLN A 514 -30.98 -6.80 -7.80
N GLN A 515 -29.81 -6.73 -7.13
CA GLN A 515 -29.35 -7.81 -6.22
C GLN A 515 -28.03 -7.43 -5.49
N GLN A 516 -27.98 -7.51 -4.15
CA GLN A 516 -26.85 -7.02 -3.34
C GLN A 516 -26.00 -8.09 -2.63
N HIS A 517 -26.33 -9.39 -2.74
CA HIS A 517 -25.73 -10.39 -1.84
C HIS A 517 -24.44 -11.07 -2.31
N SER A 518 -24.16 -11.17 -3.62
CA SER A 518 -23.01 -11.95 -4.10
C SER A 518 -21.66 -11.21 -3.98
N ASP A 519 -21.65 -9.88 -4.09
CA ASP A 519 -20.41 -9.11 -4.27
C ASP A 519 -19.75 -8.68 -2.95
N ARG A 520 -20.43 -8.83 -1.81
CA ARG A 520 -19.94 -8.35 -0.51
C ARG A 520 -18.66 -9.03 -0.05
N SER A 521 -18.51 -10.33 -0.33
CA SER A 521 -17.32 -11.08 0.11
C SER A 521 -16.04 -10.61 -0.59
N LEU A 522 -16.10 -10.22 -1.86
CA LEU A 522 -14.91 -9.71 -2.56
C LEU A 522 -14.54 -8.30 -2.06
N GLN A 523 -15.53 -7.53 -1.59
CA GLN A 523 -15.29 -6.23 -0.95
C GLN A 523 -14.60 -6.39 0.39
N ASP A 524 -15.06 -7.34 1.21
CA ASP A 524 -14.46 -7.64 2.51
C ASP A 524 -12.99 -8.11 2.33
N ASP A 525 -12.72 -8.98 1.34
CA ASP A 525 -11.36 -9.44 1.02
C ASP A 525 -10.46 -8.28 0.53
N ALA A 526 -11.00 -7.35 -0.25
CA ALA A 526 -10.26 -6.20 -0.77
C ALA A 526 -9.95 -5.14 0.31
N ASP A 527 -10.88 -4.91 1.23
CA ASP A 527 -10.69 -4.01 2.37
C ASP A 527 -9.70 -4.58 3.39
N ALA A 528 -9.79 -5.88 3.69
CA ALA A 528 -8.82 -6.59 4.52
C ALA A 528 -7.42 -6.50 3.92
N LEU A 529 -7.29 -6.83 2.63
CA LEU A 529 -6.00 -6.77 1.93
C LEU A 529 -5.43 -5.35 1.91
N LEU A 530 -6.25 -4.32 1.65
CA LEU A 530 -5.82 -2.92 1.68
C LEU A 530 -5.30 -2.53 3.07
N THR A 531 -6.00 -2.94 4.12
CA THR A 531 -5.62 -2.65 5.50
C THR A 531 -4.31 -3.34 5.86
N LEU A 532 -4.16 -4.63 5.55
CA LEU A 532 -2.95 -5.38 5.87
C LEU A 532 -1.74 -4.93 5.05
N THR A 533 -1.91 -4.61 3.76
CA THR A 533 -0.79 -4.08 2.96
C THR A 533 -0.29 -2.74 3.50
N ASN A 534 -1.21 -1.94 4.04
CA ASN A 534 -0.86 -0.68 4.67
C ASN A 534 -0.03 -0.88 5.96
N VAL A 535 -0.34 -1.93 6.74
CA VAL A 535 0.48 -2.36 7.89
C VAL A 535 1.86 -2.83 7.43
N LEU A 536 1.90 -3.68 6.40
CA LEU A 536 3.15 -4.19 5.83
C LEU A 536 4.05 -3.05 5.33
N LEU A 537 3.51 -2.11 4.55
CA LEU A 537 4.24 -0.96 4.04
C LEU A 537 4.82 -0.12 5.18
N GLN A 538 4.04 0.13 6.23
CA GLN A 538 4.53 0.84 7.41
C GLN A 538 5.68 0.09 8.10
N GLN A 539 5.56 -1.22 8.25
CA GLN A 539 6.60 -2.06 8.85
C GLN A 539 7.87 -2.10 7.98
N GLN A 540 7.75 -2.09 6.65
CA GLN A 540 8.89 -2.00 5.74
C GLN A 540 9.58 -0.64 5.86
N ILE A 541 8.84 0.47 5.75
CA ILE A 541 9.37 1.83 5.89
C ILE A 541 10.16 1.96 7.19
N ARG A 542 9.58 1.44 8.27
CA ARG A 542 10.21 1.43 9.58
C ARG A 542 11.42 0.50 9.66
N GLY A 543 11.28 -0.73 9.18
CA GLY A 543 12.35 -1.73 9.19
C GLY A 543 13.58 -1.23 8.45
N ILE A 544 13.38 -0.52 7.33
CA ILE A 544 14.45 0.14 6.60
C ILE A 544 15.18 1.13 7.51
N VAL A 545 14.46 2.07 8.14
CA VAL A 545 15.06 3.09 9.04
C VAL A 545 15.80 2.44 10.22
N GLN A 546 15.26 1.36 10.78
CA GLN A 546 15.82 0.72 11.98
C GLN A 546 16.99 -0.22 11.69
N LEU A 547 16.89 -1.03 10.63
CA LEU A 547 17.81 -2.14 10.37
C LEU A 547 18.96 -1.73 9.46
N THR A 548 18.67 -0.98 8.39
CA THR A 548 19.71 -0.65 7.41
C THR A 548 20.68 0.42 7.91
N ARG A 549 20.36 1.09 9.04
CA ARG A 549 21.01 2.31 9.53
C ARG A 549 21.07 3.43 8.48
N SER A 550 20.40 3.27 7.35
CA SER A 550 20.31 4.30 6.34
C SER A 550 19.47 5.44 6.90
N SER A 551 19.84 6.66 6.52
CA SER A 551 19.10 7.86 6.84
C SER A 551 17.80 7.96 6.01
N GLY A 552 17.15 6.87 5.65
CA GLY A 552 15.81 6.93 5.06
C GLY A 552 15.39 5.80 4.16
N LEU A 553 14.29 6.03 3.42
CA LEU A 553 13.86 5.11 2.37
C LEU A 553 14.93 4.99 1.28
N PRO A 554 15.02 3.84 0.58
CA PRO A 554 15.92 3.70 -0.55
C PRO A 554 15.61 4.83 -1.54
N PRO A 555 16.61 5.60 -1.99
CA PRO A 555 16.39 6.73 -2.89
C PRO A 555 15.68 6.31 -4.17
N GLU A 556 15.87 5.05 -4.61
CA GLU A 556 15.18 4.46 -5.76
C GLU A 556 13.66 4.46 -5.57
N VAL A 557 13.18 4.14 -4.36
CA VAL A 557 11.74 4.15 -4.06
C VAL A 557 11.18 5.56 -4.17
N LEU A 558 11.88 6.55 -3.62
CA LEU A 558 11.42 7.94 -3.61
C LEU A 558 11.52 8.60 -5.00
N GLN A 559 12.55 8.29 -5.77
CA GLN A 559 12.78 8.85 -7.11
C GLN A 559 11.94 8.17 -8.19
N GLN A 560 11.84 6.84 -8.19
CA GLN A 560 11.19 6.08 -9.27
C GLN A 560 9.73 5.76 -8.97
N ALA A 561 9.37 5.61 -7.69
CA ALA A 561 8.02 5.24 -7.26
C ALA A 561 7.40 6.24 -6.27
N GLY A 562 7.95 7.45 -6.16
CA GLY A 562 7.48 8.47 -5.21
C GLY A 562 5.99 8.80 -5.38
N LEU A 563 5.51 8.89 -6.61
CA LEU A 563 4.09 9.09 -6.91
C LEU A 563 3.23 7.93 -6.40
N GLN A 564 3.64 6.68 -6.67
CA GLN A 564 2.92 5.48 -6.25
C GLN A 564 2.93 5.32 -4.73
N LEU A 565 4.03 5.67 -4.07
CA LEU A 565 4.11 5.72 -2.62
C LEU A 565 3.06 6.68 -2.03
N LEU A 566 2.99 7.91 -2.54
CA LEU A 566 2.01 8.89 -2.08
C LEU A 566 0.57 8.45 -2.34
N GLN A 567 0.30 7.83 -3.49
CA GLN A 567 -1.02 7.31 -3.85
C GLN A 567 -1.42 6.10 -2.99
N ALA A 568 -0.50 5.16 -2.76
CA ALA A 568 -0.74 4.01 -1.90
C ALA A 568 -1.05 4.45 -0.47
N LEU A 569 -0.27 5.37 0.09
CA LEU A 569 -0.53 5.93 1.43
C LEU A 569 -1.87 6.68 1.52
N ALA A 570 -2.32 7.29 0.42
CA ALA A 570 -3.61 7.98 0.38
C ALA A 570 -4.81 7.02 0.25
N ALA A 571 -4.64 5.85 -0.38
CA ALA A 571 -5.74 4.94 -0.68
C ALA A 571 -6.55 4.46 0.56
N PRO A 572 -5.93 3.97 1.66
CA PRO A 572 -6.66 3.61 2.88
C PRO A 572 -7.42 4.80 3.50
N LEU A 573 -6.82 6.00 3.47
CA LEU A 573 -7.46 7.23 3.96
C LEU A 573 -8.68 7.61 3.11
N GLN A 574 -8.59 7.44 1.79
CA GLN A 574 -9.71 7.65 0.88
C GLN A 574 -10.83 6.65 1.10
N GLN A 575 -10.50 5.38 1.37
CA GLN A 575 -11.51 4.36 1.68
C GLN A 575 -12.29 4.68 2.97
N LEU A 576 -11.62 5.17 4.02
CA LEU A 576 -12.29 5.67 5.23
C LEU A 576 -13.26 6.81 4.95
N GLN A 577 -12.92 7.68 4.03
CA GLN A 577 -13.76 8.82 3.69
C GLN A 577 -15.01 8.41 2.90
N MET A 578 -14.89 7.33 2.10
CA MET A 578 -16.00 6.81 1.30
C MET A 578 -16.95 5.94 2.13
N HIS A 579 -16.44 5.19 3.10
CA HIS A 579 -17.25 4.34 3.96
C HIS A 579 -17.73 5.12 5.19
N GLN A 580 -19.01 5.53 5.18
CA GLN A 580 -19.67 6.11 6.37
C GLN A 580 -19.95 5.07 7.47
N GLN A 581 -19.47 3.84 7.33
CA GLN A 581 -19.67 2.81 8.35
C GLN A 581 -18.89 3.17 9.62
N PRO A 582 -19.43 2.87 10.81
CA PRO A 582 -18.79 3.20 12.07
C PRO A 582 -17.47 2.42 12.18
N LEU A 583 -16.36 3.17 12.12
CA LEU A 583 -14.97 2.71 12.27
C LEU A 583 -14.75 1.78 13.48
N THR A 584 -15.61 1.88 14.50
CA THR A 584 -15.54 1.12 15.75
C THR A 584 -15.48 -0.39 15.59
N GLN A 585 -15.98 -0.95 14.49
CA GLN A 585 -15.94 -2.41 14.27
C GLN A 585 -14.67 -2.92 13.58
N LEU A 586 -13.90 -2.05 12.92
CA LEU A 586 -12.69 -2.44 12.17
C LEU A 586 -11.39 -2.11 12.94
N LEU A 587 -11.50 -1.55 14.14
CA LEU A 587 -10.52 -0.68 14.79
C LEU A 587 -9.13 -1.24 15.18
N PRO A 588 -8.88 -2.55 15.41
CA PRO A 588 -7.55 -2.99 15.86
C PRO A 588 -6.42 -2.68 14.86
N GLY A 589 -6.70 -2.73 13.55
CA GLY A 589 -5.69 -2.52 12.50
C GLY A 589 -5.46 -1.06 12.09
N TRP A 590 -6.39 -0.16 12.38
CA TRP A 590 -6.36 1.23 11.86
C TRP A 590 -5.42 2.16 12.61
N GLY A 591 -4.90 1.75 13.78
CA GLY A 591 -3.85 2.48 14.48
C GLY A 591 -2.61 2.74 13.61
N CYS A 592 -2.36 1.88 12.63
CA CYS A 592 -1.30 2.00 11.64
C CYS A 592 -1.48 3.20 10.69
N THR A 593 -2.72 3.51 10.30
CA THR A 593 -3.03 4.60 9.36
C THR A 593 -2.68 5.97 9.95
N ARG A 594 -2.85 6.14 11.27
CA ARG A 594 -2.38 7.34 11.99
C ARG A 594 -0.86 7.52 11.86
N GLN A 595 -0.12 6.43 11.86
CA GLN A 595 1.35 6.44 11.92
C GLN A 595 2.01 6.52 10.55
N GLN A 596 1.29 6.33 9.44
CA GLN A 596 1.86 6.32 8.10
C GLN A 596 2.50 7.62 7.67
N LEU A 597 1.80 8.74 7.85
CA LEU A 597 2.33 10.04 7.47
C LEU A 597 3.61 10.35 8.26
N PHE A 598 3.70 9.84 9.49
CA PHE A 598 4.88 9.99 10.33
C PHE A 598 5.99 9.00 10.00
N ALA A 599 5.67 7.75 9.64
CA ALA A 599 6.64 6.80 9.14
C ALA A 599 7.28 7.35 7.86
N LEU A 600 6.48 7.92 6.95
CA LEU A 600 6.96 8.63 5.76
C LEU A 600 7.84 9.83 6.15
N LYS A 601 7.37 10.69 7.07
CA LYS A 601 8.15 11.86 7.53
C LYS A 601 9.49 11.42 8.09
N ALA A 602 9.49 10.46 9.00
CA ALA A 602 10.67 9.96 9.68
C ALA A 602 11.67 9.32 8.72
N ALA A 603 11.18 8.48 7.81
CA ALA A 603 12.03 7.80 6.85
C ALA A 603 12.58 8.79 5.82
N ALA A 604 11.77 9.70 5.28
CA ALA A 604 12.29 10.66 4.32
C ALA A 604 13.13 11.78 4.97
N ALA A 605 12.94 12.08 6.26
CA ALA A 605 13.79 13.02 7.01
C ALA A 605 15.11 12.39 7.50
N GLY A 606 15.24 11.07 7.41
CA GLY A 606 16.42 10.35 7.89
C GLY A 606 16.65 10.42 9.38
N MET A 607 15.56 10.40 10.15
CA MET A 607 15.66 10.37 11.60
C MET A 607 16.17 9.00 12.05
N GLY A 608 17.47 8.93 12.38
CA GLY A 608 18.06 7.75 12.98
C GLY A 608 17.50 7.47 14.38
N PRO A 609 17.57 6.21 14.85
CA PRO A 609 17.11 5.83 16.19
C PRO A 609 17.89 6.51 17.34
N GLU A 610 19.04 7.11 17.07
CA GLU A 610 19.84 7.81 18.10
C GLU A 610 19.50 9.31 18.22
N ALA A 611 18.80 9.90 17.23
CA ALA A 611 18.40 11.31 17.25
C ALA A 611 17.20 11.58 18.19
N LEU A 612 16.78 10.57 18.95
CA LEU A 612 15.56 10.55 19.75
C LEU A 612 15.86 11.01 21.18
N GLY A 613 15.78 12.31 21.42
CA GLY A 613 15.80 12.87 22.78
C GLY A 613 16.61 14.15 22.97
N ALA A 614 17.37 14.61 21.98
CA ALA A 614 18.24 15.77 22.11
C ALA A 614 17.90 16.88 21.10
N ALA A 615 17.38 18.01 21.61
CA ALA A 615 17.20 19.30 20.94
C ALA A 615 16.34 19.30 19.64
N PRO A 616 15.83 20.46 19.18
CA PRO A 616 15.17 20.56 17.88
C PRO A 616 16.14 20.13 16.77
N PHE A 617 15.89 18.96 16.19
CA PHE A 617 16.74 18.30 15.20
C PHE A 617 16.93 19.18 13.96
N LYS A 618 18.13 19.75 13.78
CA LYS A 618 18.60 20.33 12.50
C LYS A 618 19.17 19.21 11.62
N GLY A 619 18.32 18.25 11.28
CA GLY A 619 18.70 17.12 10.44
C GLY A 619 19.20 17.53 9.05
N PRO A 620 19.87 16.62 8.33
CA PRO A 620 20.13 16.81 6.89
C PRO A 620 18.82 17.14 6.18
N ALA A 621 18.90 17.94 5.11
CA ALA A 621 17.76 18.17 4.24
C ALA A 621 17.35 16.79 3.67
N GLY A 622 16.39 16.14 4.34
CA GLY A 622 15.91 14.82 3.95
C GLY A 622 15.32 14.84 2.53
N GLN A 623 14.83 13.70 2.06
CA GLN A 623 14.30 13.54 0.70
C GLN A 623 12.84 14.05 0.54
N LEU A 624 12.20 14.54 1.62
CA LEU A 624 10.84 15.10 1.55
C LEU A 624 10.68 16.31 0.63
N PRO A 625 11.60 17.31 0.61
CA PRO A 625 11.54 18.42 -0.33
C PRO A 625 11.62 17.93 -1.78
N ASP A 626 12.47 16.95 -2.07
CA ASP A 626 12.64 16.40 -3.43
C ASP A 626 11.39 15.62 -3.87
N LEU A 627 10.80 14.82 -2.97
CA LEU A 627 9.53 14.14 -3.22
C LEU A 627 8.39 15.14 -3.46
N ALA A 628 8.32 16.20 -2.65
CA ALA A 628 7.34 17.27 -2.82
C ALA A 628 7.57 18.06 -4.12
N ALA A 629 8.84 18.24 -4.53
CA ALA A 629 9.22 18.87 -5.79
C ALA A 629 8.82 18.04 -7.02
N ALA A 630 9.03 16.73 -6.96
CA ALA A 630 8.69 15.81 -8.04
C ALA A 630 7.17 15.64 -8.20
N HIS A 631 6.43 15.59 -7.10
CA HIS A 631 5.00 15.22 -7.11
C HIS A 631 4.13 16.10 -6.18
N PRO A 632 4.10 17.44 -6.38
CA PRO A 632 3.41 18.35 -5.46
C PRO A 632 1.89 18.08 -5.37
N GLU A 633 1.25 17.67 -6.47
CA GLU A 633 -0.18 17.35 -6.50
C GLU A 633 -0.52 16.13 -5.62
N ALA A 634 0.22 15.04 -5.78
CA ALA A 634 -0.03 13.80 -5.03
C ALA A 634 0.35 13.96 -3.57
N TYR A 635 1.40 14.73 -3.28
CA TYR A 635 1.86 15.00 -1.92
C TYR A 635 0.81 15.81 -1.15
N THR A 636 0.30 16.88 -1.75
CA THR A 636 -0.76 17.70 -1.14
C THR A 636 -2.08 16.94 -1.04
N ALA A 637 -2.40 16.08 -2.02
CA ALA A 637 -3.56 15.20 -1.95
C ALA A 637 -3.47 14.18 -0.80
N LEU A 638 -2.29 13.60 -0.54
CA LEU A 638 -2.07 12.73 0.63
C LEU A 638 -2.33 13.49 1.93
N VAL A 639 -1.76 14.68 2.08
CA VAL A 639 -1.94 15.52 3.27
C VAL A 639 -3.41 15.91 3.46
N ASP A 640 -4.08 16.31 2.39
CA ASP A 640 -5.51 16.63 2.38
C ASP A 640 -6.38 15.42 2.76
N CYS A 641 -6.08 14.25 2.19
CA CYS A 641 -6.73 12.99 2.55
C CYS A 641 -6.53 12.64 4.02
N PHE A 642 -5.31 12.81 4.54
CA PHE A 642 -5.03 12.59 5.95
C PHE A 642 -5.88 13.52 6.81
N LEU A 643 -5.79 14.84 6.61
CA LEU A 643 -6.50 15.84 7.42
C LEU A 643 -8.02 15.67 7.43
N ARG A 644 -8.60 15.18 6.34
CA ARG A 644 -10.05 14.88 6.24
C ARG A 644 -10.45 13.56 6.88
N ALA A 645 -9.53 12.62 7.04
CA ALA A 645 -9.84 11.33 7.64
C ALA A 645 -10.26 11.50 9.12
N PRO A 646 -11.23 10.70 9.59
CA PRO A 646 -11.71 10.76 10.97
C PRO A 646 -10.67 10.30 12.00
N VAL A 647 -9.57 9.66 11.54
CA VAL A 647 -8.46 9.20 12.38
C VAL A 647 -7.45 10.29 12.72
N THR A 648 -7.60 11.50 12.18
CA THR A 648 -6.71 12.64 12.50
C THR A 648 -7.13 13.28 13.81
N ASP A 649 -6.35 13.04 14.87
CA ASP A 649 -6.40 13.78 16.14
C ASP A 649 -5.56 15.06 16.14
N ALA A 650 -5.67 15.80 17.25
CA ALA A 650 -5.01 17.09 17.50
C ALA A 650 -3.48 17.02 17.40
N PHE A 651 -2.86 15.96 17.92
CA PHE A 651 -1.40 15.78 17.87
C PHE A 651 -0.91 15.70 16.42
N ASN A 652 -1.67 15.00 15.58
CA ASN A 652 -1.28 14.77 14.20
C ASN A 652 -1.36 16.05 13.34
N VAL A 653 -2.19 17.02 13.69
CA VAL A 653 -2.40 18.24 12.89
C VAL A 653 -1.13 19.08 12.77
N ILE A 654 -0.38 19.25 13.86
CA ILE A 654 0.85 20.06 13.89
C ILE A 654 1.93 19.38 13.04
N SER A 655 2.11 18.09 13.28
CA SER A 655 3.02 17.23 12.53
C SER A 655 2.70 17.22 11.03
N THR A 656 1.41 17.31 10.69
CA THR A 656 0.95 17.42 9.30
C THR A 656 1.25 18.80 8.71
N ALA A 657 1.12 19.87 9.49
CA ALA A 657 1.50 21.22 9.06
C ALA A 657 2.98 21.30 8.70
N ASP A 658 3.87 20.66 9.48
CA ASP A 658 5.30 20.55 9.16
C ASP A 658 5.53 19.90 7.79
N ILE A 659 4.82 18.80 7.53
CA ILE A 659 4.93 18.05 6.27
C ILE A 659 4.43 18.89 5.10
N LEU A 660 3.37 19.68 5.31
CA LEU A 660 2.81 20.58 4.30
C LEU A 660 3.75 21.75 3.93
N VAL A 661 4.74 22.08 4.77
CA VAL A 661 5.74 23.12 4.45
C VAL A 661 6.53 22.78 3.18
N HIS A 662 6.82 21.50 2.93
CA HIS A 662 7.62 21.07 1.77
C HIS A 662 6.92 21.31 0.42
N PRO A 663 5.69 20.82 0.18
CA PRO A 663 4.96 21.15 -1.04
C PRO A 663 4.59 22.64 -1.09
N HIS A 664 4.33 23.30 0.05
CA HIS A 664 4.12 24.75 0.05
C HIS A 664 5.34 25.49 -0.52
N LYS A 665 6.55 25.20 -0.03
CA LYS A 665 7.80 25.78 -0.56
C LYS A 665 7.99 25.48 -2.05
N THR A 666 7.68 24.25 -2.46
CA THR A 666 7.78 23.82 -3.87
C THR A 666 6.82 24.57 -4.76
N VAL A 667 5.54 24.65 -4.39
CA VAL A 667 4.49 25.26 -5.21
C VAL A 667 4.73 26.76 -5.37
N MET A 668 5.46 27.41 -4.45
CA MET A 668 5.86 28.81 -4.57
C MET A 668 6.89 29.10 -5.67
N PHE A 669 7.53 28.08 -6.28
CA PHE A 669 8.37 28.31 -7.45
C PHE A 669 7.51 28.66 -8.68
N VAL A 670 7.94 29.65 -9.48
CA VAL A 670 7.16 30.21 -10.59
C VAL A 670 6.67 29.15 -11.58
N ASP A 671 7.50 28.15 -11.89
CA ASP A 671 7.14 27.08 -12.82
C ASP A 671 5.99 26.21 -12.31
N VAL A 672 5.91 26.02 -10.98
CA VAL A 672 4.86 25.22 -10.33
C VAL A 672 3.60 26.06 -10.09
N LEU A 673 3.71 27.37 -9.84
CA LEU A 673 2.55 28.27 -9.77
C LEU A 673 1.74 28.31 -11.07
N GLY A 674 2.40 28.11 -12.21
CA GLY A 674 1.73 27.93 -13.50
C GLY A 674 0.86 26.67 -13.57
N ARG A 675 1.12 25.66 -12.73
CA ARG A 675 0.36 24.40 -12.66
C ARG A 675 -0.85 24.55 -11.73
N SER A 676 -1.97 25.00 -12.30
CA SER A 676 -3.21 25.23 -11.54
C SER A 676 -3.69 24.04 -10.69
N VAL A 677 -3.36 22.80 -11.07
CA VAL A 677 -3.73 21.58 -10.29
C VAL A 677 -2.92 21.49 -8.99
N ALA A 678 -1.59 21.71 -9.03
CA ALA A 678 -0.75 21.72 -7.84
C ALA A 678 -1.21 22.78 -6.82
N VAL A 679 -1.53 23.97 -7.32
CA VAL A 679 -2.03 25.08 -6.50
C VAL A 679 -3.39 24.74 -5.90
N ALA A 680 -4.31 24.17 -6.68
CA ALA A 680 -5.63 23.75 -6.18
C ALA A 680 -5.52 22.68 -5.10
N SER A 681 -4.65 21.68 -5.28
CA SER A 681 -4.42 20.63 -4.29
C SER A 681 -3.79 21.18 -3.00
N LEU A 682 -2.82 22.10 -3.10
CA LEU A 682 -2.25 22.79 -1.94
C LEU A 682 -3.30 23.61 -1.18
N VAL A 683 -4.14 24.36 -1.90
CA VAL A 683 -5.23 25.14 -1.32
C VAL A 683 -6.25 24.24 -0.60
N SER A 684 -6.57 23.08 -1.16
CA SER A 684 -7.42 22.07 -0.51
C SER A 684 -6.79 21.63 0.81
N ALA A 685 -5.53 21.19 0.78
CA ALA A 685 -4.81 20.71 1.96
C ALA A 685 -4.71 21.77 3.06
N LEU A 686 -4.38 23.03 2.71
CA LEU A 686 -4.34 24.15 3.64
C LEU A 686 -5.71 24.42 4.27
N THR A 687 -6.78 24.35 3.48
CA THR A 687 -8.13 24.57 3.98
C THR A 687 -8.57 23.45 4.92
N SER A 688 -8.28 22.19 4.60
CA SER A 688 -8.54 21.06 5.49
C SER A 688 -7.73 21.15 6.78
N LEU A 689 -6.47 21.62 6.73
CA LEU A 689 -5.63 21.83 7.90
C LEU A 689 -6.28 22.83 8.86
N VAL A 690 -6.73 23.96 8.33
CA VAL A 690 -7.33 25.04 9.11
C VAL A 690 -8.68 24.64 9.67
N LYS A 691 -9.54 23.99 8.88
CA LYS A 691 -10.82 23.46 9.37
C LYS A 691 -10.61 22.49 10.53
N ARG A 692 -9.64 21.58 10.42
CA ARG A 692 -9.34 20.63 11.49
C ARG A 692 -8.81 21.33 12.74
N ALA A 693 -7.96 22.35 12.56
CA ALA A 693 -7.48 23.17 13.67
C ALA A 693 -8.64 23.92 14.38
N VAL A 694 -9.54 24.55 13.62
CA VAL A 694 -10.73 25.22 14.15
C VAL A 694 -11.64 24.25 14.93
N GLN A 695 -11.84 23.03 14.41
CA GLN A 695 -12.59 21.99 15.12
C GLN A 695 -11.97 21.68 16.48
N PHE A 696 -10.65 21.49 16.57
CA PHE A 696 -10.00 21.18 17.84
C PHE A 696 -10.02 22.35 18.83
N VAL A 697 -9.88 23.59 18.38
CA VAL A 697 -10.09 24.77 19.23
C VAL A 697 -11.52 24.81 19.77
N THR A 698 -12.52 24.53 18.91
CA THR A 698 -13.94 24.48 19.32
C THR A 698 -14.19 23.37 20.34
N VAL A 699 -13.60 22.19 20.14
CA VAL A 699 -13.68 21.06 21.09
C VAL A 699 -13.06 21.45 22.44
N ALA A 700 -11.87 22.05 22.45
CA ALA A 700 -11.22 22.53 23.67
C ALA A 700 -12.08 23.55 24.43
N SER A 701 -12.67 24.51 23.69
CA SER A 701 -13.62 25.48 24.24
C SER A 701 -14.85 24.81 24.85
N SER A 702 -15.43 23.82 24.16
CA SER A 702 -16.58 23.08 24.70
C SER A 702 -16.23 22.27 25.96
N MET A 703 -15.04 21.68 26.04
CA MET A 703 -14.56 20.96 27.23
C MET A 703 -14.36 21.91 28.41
N GLN A 704 -13.85 23.11 28.16
CA GLN A 704 -13.69 24.14 29.19
C GLN A 704 -15.05 24.63 29.69
N ALA A 705 -15.99 24.94 28.79
CA ALA A 705 -17.35 25.35 29.15
C ALA A 705 -18.11 24.27 29.94
N ALA A 706 -17.83 22.99 29.66
CA ALA A 706 -18.40 21.85 30.39
C ALA A 706 -17.69 21.54 31.72
N GLY A 707 -16.61 22.25 32.08
CA GLY A 707 -15.80 21.94 33.27
C GLY A 707 -15.01 20.63 33.18
N GLN A 708 -14.87 20.05 31.98
CA GLN A 708 -14.21 18.77 31.73
C GLN A 708 -12.74 18.90 31.34
N TRP A 709 -12.24 20.12 31.12
CA TRP A 709 -10.89 20.37 30.61
C TRP A 709 -9.79 19.70 31.46
N ALA A 710 -9.81 19.88 32.78
CA ALA A 710 -8.80 19.29 33.67
C ALA A 710 -8.81 17.75 33.65
N ALA A 711 -10.00 17.15 33.54
CA ALA A 711 -10.14 15.70 33.41
C ALA A 711 -9.60 15.22 32.05
N ALA A 712 -9.89 15.94 30.96
CA ALA A 712 -9.41 15.62 29.62
C ALA A 712 -7.87 15.68 29.53
N VAL A 713 -7.24 16.67 30.16
CA VAL A 713 -5.77 16.79 30.24
C VAL A 713 -5.16 15.62 31.03
N ALA A 714 -5.88 15.05 31.99
CA ALA A 714 -5.44 13.89 32.76
C ALA A 714 -5.77 12.54 32.08
N ALA A 715 -6.76 12.47 31.18
CA ALA A 715 -7.37 11.24 30.66
C ALA A 715 -6.62 10.56 29.49
N GLY A 716 -5.36 10.93 29.22
CA GLY A 716 -4.50 10.33 28.20
C GLY A 716 -4.14 11.27 27.05
N SER A 717 -3.25 10.82 26.16
CA SER A 717 -2.56 11.72 25.22
C SER A 717 -3.48 12.40 24.21
N SER A 718 -4.45 11.68 23.62
CA SER A 718 -5.33 12.23 22.57
C SER A 718 -6.31 13.30 23.10
N GLN A 719 -6.92 13.06 24.28
CA GLN A 719 -7.82 14.04 24.89
C GLN A 719 -7.07 15.26 25.42
N ALA A 720 -5.88 15.04 26.02
CA ALA A 720 -5.01 16.13 26.44
C ALA A 720 -4.55 16.98 25.25
N ALA A 721 -4.15 16.36 24.14
CA ALA A 721 -3.76 17.06 22.92
C ALA A 721 -4.92 17.91 22.36
N ALA A 722 -6.15 17.41 22.39
CA ALA A 722 -7.32 18.18 21.97
C ALA A 722 -7.61 19.35 22.93
N ALA A 723 -7.59 19.10 24.25
CA ALA A 723 -7.84 20.12 25.27
C ALA A 723 -6.79 21.26 25.25
N CYS A 724 -5.53 20.93 24.96
CA CYS A 724 -4.43 21.89 24.89
C CYS A 724 -4.13 22.39 23.48
N PHE A 725 -4.94 22.03 22.47
CA PHE A 725 -4.71 22.41 21.08
C PHE A 725 -4.61 23.94 20.82
N PRO A 726 -5.31 24.82 21.56
CA PRO A 726 -5.16 26.27 21.40
C PRO A 726 -3.71 26.78 21.49
N ALA A 727 -2.84 26.12 22.27
CA ALA A 727 -1.42 26.45 22.35
C ALA A 727 -0.63 26.16 21.06
N ALA A 728 -1.16 25.29 20.18
CA ALA A 728 -0.55 24.94 18.91
C ALA A 728 -0.89 25.91 17.76
N VAL A 729 -1.98 26.67 17.88
CA VAL A 729 -2.47 27.57 16.82
C VAL A 729 -1.44 28.65 16.43
N PRO A 730 -0.71 29.28 17.37
CA PRO A 730 0.36 30.20 17.02
C PRO A 730 1.44 29.56 16.13
N LEU A 731 1.85 28.32 16.44
CA LEU A 731 2.82 27.58 15.64
C LEU A 731 2.27 27.28 14.24
N LEU A 732 1.01 26.84 14.14
CA LEU A 732 0.35 26.60 12.86
C LEU A 732 0.35 27.84 11.97
N ILE A 733 0.01 29.02 12.52
CA ILE A 733 0.05 30.28 11.77
C ILE A 733 1.47 30.59 11.27
N GLN A 734 2.49 30.35 12.10
CA GLN A 734 3.89 30.54 11.69
C GLN A 734 4.31 29.58 10.58
N HIS A 735 3.87 28.31 10.63
CA HIS A 735 4.17 27.31 9.62
C HIS A 735 3.47 27.58 8.29
N ILE A 736 2.18 27.93 8.35
CA ILE A 736 1.34 28.22 7.18
C ILE A 736 1.83 29.51 6.50
N ILE A 737 2.20 30.53 7.28
CA ILE A 737 2.61 31.86 6.78
C ILE A 737 4.12 32.02 6.99
N ARG A 738 4.88 31.26 6.21
CA ARG A 738 6.34 31.34 6.18
C ARG A 738 6.82 32.49 5.25
N PRO A 739 8.03 33.05 5.45
CA PRO A 739 8.57 34.18 4.66
C PRO A 739 8.71 33.93 3.15
N ASN A 740 8.59 32.68 2.69
CA ASN A 740 8.76 32.33 1.28
C ASN A 740 7.71 33.00 0.37
N LEU A 741 6.57 33.43 0.92
CA LEU A 741 5.57 34.19 0.17
C LEU A 741 6.16 35.49 -0.38
N MET A 742 6.98 36.20 0.42
CA MET A 742 7.63 37.45 -0.01
C MET A 742 8.67 37.23 -1.11
N GLN A 743 9.40 36.12 -1.05
CA GLN A 743 10.33 35.74 -2.13
C GLN A 743 9.58 35.50 -3.44
N THR A 744 8.40 34.89 -3.35
CA THR A 744 7.54 34.60 -4.51
C THR A 744 7.08 35.88 -5.20
N VAL A 745 6.64 36.89 -4.44
CA VAL A 745 6.28 38.21 -5.00
C VAL A 745 7.44 38.83 -5.72
N ALA A 746 8.61 38.87 -5.08
CA ALA A 746 9.78 39.48 -5.68
C ALA A 746 10.11 38.84 -7.04
N ILE A 747 9.87 37.54 -7.19
CA ILE A 747 10.09 36.84 -8.46
C ILE A 747 8.95 37.15 -9.46
N VAL A 748 7.67 37.10 -9.05
CA VAL A 748 6.53 37.39 -9.92
C VAL A 748 6.57 38.84 -10.43
N SER A 749 6.87 39.81 -9.55
CA SER A 749 6.99 41.24 -9.87
C SER A 749 8.24 41.58 -10.67
N LYS A 750 9.34 40.82 -10.55
CA LYS A 750 10.50 40.97 -11.44
C LYS A 750 10.25 40.35 -12.82
N SER A 751 9.45 39.30 -12.88
CA SER A 751 9.13 38.61 -14.14
C SER A 751 8.17 39.41 -15.03
N SER A 752 7.43 40.37 -14.46
CA SER A 752 6.56 41.26 -15.23
C SER A 752 7.31 42.42 -15.92
N SER A 753 8.53 42.74 -15.48
CA SER A 753 9.32 43.84 -16.06
C SER A 753 10.27 43.43 -17.19
N SER A 754 10.61 42.14 -17.33
CA SER A 754 11.46 41.63 -18.43
C SER A 754 10.63 41.30 -19.69
N SER A 755 10.47 42.29 -20.56
CA SER A 755 9.40 42.41 -21.57
C SER A 755 9.54 41.62 -22.88
N SER A 756 9.97 40.35 -22.92
CA SER A 756 10.14 39.66 -24.22
C SER A 756 9.80 38.17 -24.21
N SER A 757 8.58 37.83 -24.68
CA SER A 757 8.20 36.62 -25.45
C SER A 757 7.38 35.49 -24.81
N SER A 758 7.08 35.45 -23.51
CA SER A 758 6.31 34.33 -22.89
C SER A 758 5.22 34.78 -21.89
N SER A 759 4.13 35.40 -22.38
CA SER A 759 3.14 36.10 -21.55
C SER A 759 2.14 35.21 -20.78
N SER A 760 1.84 34.00 -21.27
CA SER A 760 0.72 33.20 -20.71
C SER A 760 1.02 32.59 -19.34
N SER A 761 2.23 32.04 -19.13
CA SER A 761 2.59 31.38 -17.87
C SER A 761 2.66 32.35 -16.68
N SER A 762 3.17 33.56 -16.91
CA SER A 762 3.30 34.60 -15.87
C SER A 762 1.93 35.02 -15.32
N SER A 763 0.93 35.19 -16.18
CA SER A 763 -0.43 35.56 -15.74
C SER A 763 -1.12 34.47 -14.89
N GLN A 764 -0.92 33.19 -15.23
CA GLN A 764 -1.42 32.08 -14.42
C GLN A 764 -0.70 31.98 -13.09
N ALA A 765 0.63 32.19 -13.07
CA ALA A 765 1.39 32.22 -11.83
C ALA A 765 0.85 33.34 -10.91
N ALA A 766 0.69 34.57 -11.40
CA ALA A 766 0.13 35.68 -10.63
C ALA A 766 -1.30 35.37 -10.09
N ALA A 767 -2.17 34.77 -10.91
CA ALA A 767 -3.52 34.39 -10.47
C ALA A 767 -3.50 33.27 -9.40
N SER A 768 -2.63 32.27 -9.56
CA SER A 768 -2.39 31.22 -8.56
C SER A 768 -1.83 31.78 -7.24
N THR A 769 -0.89 32.71 -7.34
CA THR A 769 -0.30 33.46 -6.23
C THR A 769 -1.36 34.27 -5.47
N ALA A 770 -2.26 34.96 -6.18
CA ALA A 770 -3.40 35.66 -5.60
C ALA A 770 -4.37 34.69 -4.90
N LEU A 771 -4.69 33.55 -5.52
CA LEU A 771 -5.53 32.51 -4.93
C LEU A 771 -4.97 32.03 -3.59
N LEU A 772 -3.67 31.71 -3.55
CA LEU A 772 -3.00 31.25 -2.33
C LEU A 772 -3.05 32.32 -1.23
N ALA A 773 -2.78 33.59 -1.54
CA ALA A 773 -2.85 34.65 -0.53
C ALA A 773 -4.27 34.85 0.03
N VAL A 774 -5.30 34.85 -0.81
CA VAL A 774 -6.68 34.98 -0.34
C VAL A 774 -7.08 33.79 0.55
N VAL A 775 -6.64 32.57 0.20
CA VAL A 775 -6.85 31.37 1.03
C VAL A 775 -6.12 31.50 2.36
N LEU A 776 -4.87 31.97 2.38
CA LEU A 776 -4.11 32.18 3.62
C LEU A 776 -4.76 33.26 4.51
N VAL A 777 -5.23 34.37 3.94
CA VAL A 777 -5.99 35.39 4.69
C VAL A 777 -7.25 34.78 5.30
N ARG A 778 -8.01 34.02 4.52
CA ARG A 778 -9.18 33.30 5.02
C ARG A 778 -8.82 32.37 6.17
N SER A 779 -7.73 31.64 6.04
CA SER A 779 -7.25 30.71 7.06
C SER A 779 -6.92 31.41 8.38
N VAL A 780 -6.25 32.57 8.33
CA VAL A 780 -5.96 33.37 9.53
C VAL A 780 -7.24 33.87 10.18
N VAL A 781 -8.18 34.40 9.40
CA VAL A 781 -9.47 34.88 9.92
C VAL A 781 -10.23 33.75 10.63
N GLN A 782 -10.29 32.56 10.03
CA GLN A 782 -10.97 31.42 10.65
C GLN A 782 -10.33 30.98 11.97
N LEU A 783 -8.99 31.00 12.06
CA LEU A 783 -8.28 30.70 13.29
C LEU A 783 -8.44 31.81 14.34
N ALA A 784 -8.44 33.08 13.92
CA ALA A 784 -8.70 34.23 14.78
C ALA A 784 -10.11 34.14 15.39
N ASP A 785 -11.14 33.93 14.56
CA ASP A 785 -12.52 33.78 15.03
C ASP A 785 -12.67 32.62 16.03
N ALA A 786 -12.01 31.48 15.76
CA ALA A 786 -12.04 30.32 16.66
C ALA A 786 -11.31 30.59 17.99
N MET A 787 -10.17 31.27 17.96
CA MET A 787 -9.41 31.64 19.16
C MET A 787 -10.11 32.72 19.98
N GLU A 788 -10.77 33.69 19.33
CA GLU A 788 -11.62 34.69 19.99
C GLU A 788 -12.81 34.04 20.69
N ALA A 789 -13.44 33.04 20.05
CA ALA A 789 -14.51 32.26 20.67
C ALA A 789 -14.02 31.41 21.85
N ALA A 790 -12.78 30.91 21.80
CA ALA A 790 -12.13 30.16 22.89
C ALA A 790 -11.74 31.05 24.08
N GLY A 791 -11.38 32.32 23.82
CA GLY A 791 -11.00 33.30 24.84
C GLY A 791 -9.56 33.15 25.38
N PRO A 792 -9.05 34.20 26.06
CA PRO A 792 -7.67 34.25 26.57
C PRO A 792 -7.38 33.19 27.65
N GLN A 793 -8.38 32.88 28.48
CA GLN A 793 -8.27 31.92 29.59
C GLN A 793 -7.89 30.52 29.08
N LEU A 794 -8.49 30.06 27.98
CA LEU A 794 -8.20 28.75 27.42
C LEU A 794 -6.81 28.69 26.79
N LEU A 795 -6.41 29.74 26.06
CA LEU A 795 -5.05 29.82 25.50
C LEU A 795 -4.00 29.80 26.62
N TRP A 796 -4.22 30.54 27.70
CA TRP A 796 -3.31 30.54 28.84
C TRP A 796 -3.26 29.17 29.53
N GLN A 797 -4.41 28.54 29.80
CA GLN A 797 -4.48 27.20 30.39
C GLN A 797 -3.76 26.15 29.53
N ALA A 798 -4.00 26.18 28.21
CA ALA A 798 -3.34 25.30 27.25
C ALA A 798 -1.83 25.55 27.20
N THR A 799 -1.39 26.81 27.21
CA THR A 799 0.05 27.16 27.17
C THR A 799 0.75 26.78 28.46
N LYS A 800 0.10 26.99 29.61
CA LYS A 800 0.61 26.62 30.94
C LYS A 800 0.78 25.12 31.11
N ALA A 801 0.01 24.31 30.39
CA ALA A 801 0.21 22.86 30.37
C ALA A 801 1.55 22.46 29.71
N GLU A 802 2.21 23.38 29.01
CA GLU A 802 3.43 23.20 28.22
C GLU A 802 3.38 22.08 27.16
N PRO A 803 2.54 22.26 26.12
CA PRO A 803 2.59 21.70 24.80
C PRO A 803 3.79 20.99 24.20
N SER A 804 4.33 19.88 24.68
CA SER A 804 5.38 19.19 23.89
C SER A 804 4.78 18.28 22.81
N PHE A 805 4.47 18.82 21.64
CA PHE A 805 4.09 18.03 20.46
C PHE A 805 5.34 17.48 19.77
N GLN A 806 6.08 16.62 20.46
CA GLN A 806 7.26 15.97 19.90
C GLN A 806 6.92 14.55 19.46
N MET A 807 7.35 14.23 18.25
CA MET A 807 7.31 12.87 17.73
C MET A 807 8.64 12.20 17.95
N CYS A 808 8.62 11.10 18.71
CA CYS A 808 9.76 10.22 18.83
C CYS A 808 9.34 8.80 18.42
N TRP A 809 10.26 8.04 17.82
CA TRP A 809 10.13 6.59 17.82
C TRP A 809 10.32 6.14 19.27
N GLY A 810 9.25 5.69 19.90
CA GLY A 810 9.35 5.10 21.22
C GLY A 810 10.06 3.75 21.12
N LEU A 811 11.01 3.50 22.02
CA LEU A 811 11.59 2.17 22.24
C LEU A 811 10.62 1.23 23.00
N GLY A 812 9.40 1.69 23.32
CA GLY A 812 8.49 0.99 24.23
C GLY A 812 7.78 -0.20 23.62
N GLY A 813 8.35 -1.39 23.79
CA GLY A 813 7.68 -2.70 23.68
C GLY A 813 7.27 -3.15 22.28
N LEU A 814 6.73 -4.37 22.18
CA LEU A 814 6.29 -5.05 20.93
C LEU A 814 5.33 -4.19 20.09
N ASN A 815 4.52 -3.37 20.77
CA ASN A 815 3.70 -2.31 20.16
C ASN A 815 4.49 -1.02 20.09
N TYR A 816 5.54 -1.04 19.30
CA TYR A 816 6.34 0.13 19.01
C TYR A 816 5.53 1.16 18.23
N SER A 817 4.64 1.85 18.92
CA SER A 817 3.98 3.04 18.41
C SER A 817 5.00 4.17 18.37
N ILE A 818 4.82 5.10 17.44
CA ILE A 818 5.42 6.43 17.58
C ILE A 818 4.85 6.96 18.89
N GLN A 819 5.70 7.01 19.92
CA GLN A 819 5.25 7.46 21.23
C GLN A 819 5.15 8.97 21.14
N GLU A 820 3.94 9.43 21.44
CA GLU A 820 3.64 10.83 21.67
C GLU A 820 4.37 11.21 22.96
N VAL A 821 5.42 12.04 22.84
CA VAL A 821 6.22 12.44 24.00
C VAL A 821 5.32 13.22 24.94
N GLN A 822 5.18 12.67 26.13
CA GLN A 822 4.32 13.12 27.22
C GLN A 822 4.54 14.60 27.53
N MET A 823 3.42 15.32 27.68
CA MET A 823 3.41 16.64 28.30
C MET A 823 3.93 16.52 29.74
N VAL A 824 5.13 17.02 30.01
CA VAL A 824 5.63 17.18 31.38
C VAL A 824 5.26 18.60 31.81
N PRO A 825 4.25 18.80 32.67
CA PRO A 825 3.95 20.13 33.18
C PRO A 825 5.13 20.60 34.03
N ASN A 826 5.86 21.60 33.54
CA ASN A 826 6.93 22.21 34.30
C ASN A 826 6.30 23.16 35.33
N ALA A 827 6.08 22.65 36.54
CA ALA A 827 5.23 23.29 37.55
C ALA A 827 5.85 24.54 38.23
N ALA A 828 6.84 25.21 37.62
CA ALA A 828 7.61 26.25 38.29
C ALA A 828 7.89 27.48 37.39
N ALA A 829 6.92 28.40 37.26
CA ALA A 829 7.17 29.87 37.20
C ALA A 829 5.88 30.74 37.10
N ALA A 830 5.82 31.74 37.97
CA ALA A 830 5.19 33.08 37.92
C ALA A 830 3.83 33.36 37.18
N ALA A 831 2.80 33.58 38.02
CA ALA A 831 1.85 34.72 38.13
C ALA A 831 1.06 35.30 36.92
N MET A 832 -0.16 35.79 37.26
CA MET A 832 -1.25 36.33 36.43
C MET A 832 -0.90 37.28 35.26
N LYS A 833 0.28 37.93 35.22
CA LYS A 833 0.71 38.74 34.06
C LYS A 833 0.92 37.91 32.79
N ALA A 834 1.00 36.58 32.92
CA ALA A 834 1.20 35.67 31.79
C ALA A 834 -0.03 35.52 30.88
N GLU A 835 -1.28 35.64 31.38
CA GLU A 835 -2.47 35.43 30.56
C GLU A 835 -2.63 36.52 29.50
N GLU A 836 -2.67 37.77 29.96
CA GLU A 836 -2.80 38.94 29.11
C GLU A 836 -1.66 39.01 28.08
N TRP A 837 -0.41 38.74 28.51
CA TRP A 837 0.73 38.72 27.60
C TRP A 837 0.62 37.66 26.49
N GLN A 838 0.17 36.44 26.82
CA GLN A 838 -0.01 35.38 25.80
C GLN A 838 -1.09 35.76 24.78
N TRP A 839 -2.18 36.38 25.24
CA TRP A 839 -3.25 36.86 24.36
C TRP A 839 -2.79 38.02 23.46
N GLN A 840 -2.01 38.95 24.01
CA GLN A 840 -1.39 40.03 23.25
C GLN A 840 -0.40 39.49 22.20
N ASN A 841 0.44 38.52 22.59
CA ASN A 841 1.38 37.87 21.67
C ASN A 841 0.65 37.14 20.53
N TRP A 842 -0.47 36.48 20.83
CA TRP A 842 -1.34 35.89 19.81
C TRP A 842 -1.86 36.94 18.81
N ARG A 843 -2.44 38.03 19.30
CA ARG A 843 -2.92 39.13 18.44
C ARG A 843 -1.80 39.75 17.61
N LEU A 844 -0.59 39.87 18.18
CA LEU A 844 0.55 40.47 17.51
C LEU A 844 1.03 39.57 16.37
N LEU A 845 1.06 38.27 16.63
CA LEU A 845 1.34 37.26 15.62
C LEU A 845 0.33 37.33 14.47
N VAL A 846 -0.97 37.35 14.78
CA VAL A 846 -2.05 37.47 13.77
C VAL A 846 -1.86 38.75 12.95
N LEU A 847 -1.70 39.89 13.62
CA LEU A 847 -1.53 41.19 12.98
C LEU A 847 -0.32 41.22 12.05
N GLY A 848 0.84 40.73 12.51
CA GLY A 848 2.04 40.67 11.69
C GLY A 848 1.93 39.74 10.50
N LYS A 849 1.16 38.65 10.60
CA LYS A 849 0.88 37.78 9.45
C LYS A 849 -0.11 38.39 8.47
N LEU A 850 -1.16 39.05 8.96
CA LEU A 850 -2.11 39.76 8.10
C LEU A 850 -1.42 40.90 7.34
N GLN A 851 -0.54 41.65 8.01
CA GLN A 851 0.26 42.69 7.40
C GLN A 851 1.10 42.15 6.23
N GLN A 852 1.80 41.03 6.45
CA GLN A 852 2.58 40.38 5.39
C GLN A 852 1.72 39.97 4.18
N LEU A 853 0.53 39.42 4.43
CA LEU A 853 -0.40 39.01 3.38
C LEU A 853 -1.05 40.20 2.65
N LEU A 854 -1.32 41.29 3.35
CA LEU A 854 -1.89 42.51 2.76
C LEU A 854 -0.87 43.25 1.90
N PHE A 855 0.39 43.33 2.33
CA PHE A 855 1.49 43.82 1.47
C PHE A 855 1.63 43.01 0.20
N PHE A 856 1.56 41.68 0.34
CA PHE A 856 1.60 40.78 -0.80
C PHE A 856 0.45 41.05 -1.78
N LEU A 857 -0.77 41.26 -1.29
CA LEU A 857 -1.92 41.60 -2.13
C LEU A 857 -1.80 43.01 -2.74
N GLN A 858 -1.15 43.95 -2.04
CA GLN A 858 -0.86 45.27 -2.57
C GLN A 858 0.12 45.19 -3.75
N ASP A 859 1.20 44.41 -3.63
CA ASP A 859 2.19 44.22 -4.68
C ASP A 859 1.59 43.54 -5.94
N LEU A 860 0.54 42.73 -5.77
CA LEU A 860 -0.24 42.17 -6.89
C LEU A 860 -1.29 43.14 -7.48
N GLY A 861 -1.41 44.36 -6.93
CA GLY A 861 -2.41 45.35 -7.32
C GLY A 861 -3.82 45.07 -6.80
N ILE A 862 -4.00 44.05 -5.97
CA ILE A 862 -5.29 43.64 -5.39
C ILE A 862 -5.69 44.56 -4.23
N ALA A 863 -4.72 45.04 -3.45
CA ALA A 863 -4.91 45.94 -2.30
C ALA A 863 -4.21 47.31 -2.50
N ALA A 864 -4.18 47.83 -3.73
CA ALA A 864 -3.45 49.07 -4.03
C ALA A 864 -4.05 50.31 -3.33
N LEU A 865 -3.17 51.16 -2.80
CA LEU A 865 -3.50 52.31 -1.97
C LEU A 865 -4.09 53.48 -2.79
N PRO A 866 -4.89 54.36 -2.16
CA PRO A 866 -5.39 55.60 -2.77
C PRO A 866 -4.24 56.62 -2.92
N GLY A 867 -3.41 56.44 -3.94
CA GLY A 867 -2.25 57.29 -4.25
C GLY A 867 -1.43 56.73 -5.42
N ASP A 868 -1.37 55.41 -5.52
CA ASP A 868 -0.71 54.68 -6.62
C ASP A 868 -1.49 54.73 -7.96
N ALA A 869 -2.65 55.40 -7.98
CA ALA A 869 -3.55 55.47 -9.13
C ALA A 869 -3.08 56.40 -10.27
N ALA A 870 -1.90 57.01 -10.15
CA ALA A 870 -1.40 58.01 -11.09
C ALA A 870 -0.64 57.46 -12.32
N LEU A 871 -0.43 56.15 -12.44
CA LEU A 871 -0.07 55.58 -13.74
C LEU A 871 -1.36 55.51 -14.58
N PRO A 872 -1.41 56.19 -15.74
CA PRO A 872 -2.63 56.31 -16.51
C PRO A 872 -3.15 54.92 -16.80
N ALA A 873 -4.42 54.69 -16.47
CA ALA A 873 -5.23 53.65 -17.07
C ALA A 873 -5.18 53.88 -18.59
N ALA A 874 -4.13 53.37 -19.25
CA ALA A 874 -3.98 53.40 -20.68
C ALA A 874 -5.15 52.60 -21.22
N ALA A 875 -6.15 53.35 -21.69
CA ALA A 875 -7.40 52.93 -22.29
C ALA A 875 -7.46 51.43 -22.58
N ALA A 876 -7.94 50.64 -21.60
CA ALA A 876 -8.56 49.37 -21.93
C ALA A 876 -9.83 49.74 -22.73
N PRO A 877 -9.90 49.44 -24.04
CA PRO A 877 -11.01 49.90 -24.85
C PRO A 877 -12.29 49.26 -24.32
N ALA A 878 -13.27 50.10 -23.98
CA ALA A 878 -14.60 49.72 -23.50
C ALA A 878 -15.47 49.04 -24.58
N GLY A 879 -14.87 48.21 -25.46
CA GLY A 879 -15.54 47.68 -26.65
C GLY A 879 -14.93 46.41 -27.24
N LEU A 880 -14.21 45.58 -26.47
CA LEU A 880 -13.77 44.26 -26.94
C LEU A 880 -14.84 43.18 -26.69
N ALA A 881 -16.04 43.41 -27.23
CA ALA A 881 -16.82 42.31 -27.80
C ALA A 881 -16.25 41.98 -29.19
N VAL A 882 -14.95 41.67 -29.26
CA VAL A 882 -14.31 41.26 -30.50
C VAL A 882 -14.63 39.80 -30.72
N ALA A 883 -15.39 39.56 -31.77
CA ALA A 883 -15.58 38.28 -32.40
C ALA A 883 -14.24 37.51 -32.42
N ALA A 884 -14.28 36.33 -31.81
CA ALA A 884 -13.19 35.38 -31.77
C ALA A 884 -12.68 35.11 -33.19
N SER A 885 -11.63 35.82 -33.63
CA SER A 885 -10.83 35.41 -34.76
C SER A 885 -9.89 34.32 -34.26
N SER A 886 -10.35 33.10 -34.51
CA SER A 886 -9.72 31.82 -34.24
C SER A 886 -8.25 31.81 -34.71
N SER A 887 -7.31 31.41 -33.85
CA SER A 887 -6.19 30.49 -34.20
C SER A 887 -5.07 30.34 -33.16
N SER A 888 -5.13 30.90 -31.94
CA SER A 888 -4.12 30.58 -30.90
C SER A 888 -4.74 29.89 -29.69
N SER A 889 -4.31 28.66 -29.41
CA SER A 889 -4.76 27.74 -28.37
C SER A 889 -4.42 28.18 -26.93
N SER A 890 -4.53 29.46 -26.59
CA SER A 890 -4.26 29.94 -25.24
C SER A 890 -5.35 29.44 -24.30
N GLN A 891 -5.01 28.48 -23.44
CA GLN A 891 -5.90 28.05 -22.37
C GLN A 891 -6.28 29.26 -21.50
N PRO A 892 -7.56 29.39 -21.10
CA PRO A 892 -7.98 30.48 -20.22
C PRO A 892 -7.21 30.42 -18.90
N VAL A 893 -6.73 31.59 -18.44
CA VAL A 893 -6.07 31.74 -17.14
C VAL A 893 -7.10 31.49 -16.04
N LYS A 894 -6.89 30.44 -15.25
CA LYS A 894 -7.78 30.08 -14.14
C LYS A 894 -7.69 31.11 -13.03
N TRP A 895 -8.83 31.38 -12.39
CA TRP A 895 -8.97 32.31 -11.25
C TRP A 895 -8.50 33.75 -11.51
N ARG A 896 -8.45 34.16 -12.79
CA ARG A 896 -8.05 35.52 -13.20
C ARG A 896 -8.86 36.63 -12.51
N HIS A 897 -10.12 36.35 -12.13
CA HIS A 897 -10.99 37.30 -11.44
C HIS A 897 -10.39 37.83 -10.13
N LEU A 898 -9.50 37.06 -9.47
CA LEU A 898 -8.84 37.48 -8.23
C LEU A 898 -7.86 38.64 -8.46
N LEU A 899 -7.19 38.69 -9.61
CA LEU A 899 -6.33 39.82 -9.98
C LEU A 899 -7.13 41.09 -10.28
N LEU A 900 -8.40 40.94 -10.65
CA LEU A 900 -9.32 42.03 -10.95
C LEU A 900 -10.18 42.42 -9.75
N LEU A 901 -9.93 41.86 -8.56
CA LEU A 901 -10.81 41.99 -7.41
C LEU A 901 -11.04 43.45 -7.00
N ARG A 902 -10.01 44.30 -7.08
CA ARG A 902 -10.11 45.75 -6.82
C ARG A 902 -11.11 46.44 -7.76
N GLN A 903 -11.13 46.04 -9.03
CA GLN A 903 -12.03 46.60 -10.05
C GLN A 903 -13.46 46.05 -9.91
N ILE A 904 -13.58 44.77 -9.54
CA ILE A 904 -14.87 44.07 -9.44
C ILE A 904 -15.60 44.42 -8.13
N SER A 905 -14.88 44.71 -7.04
CA SER A 905 -15.45 44.93 -5.71
C SER A 905 -15.13 46.32 -5.14
N PRO A 906 -16.03 47.31 -5.32
CA PRO A 906 -15.82 48.65 -4.75
C PRO A 906 -15.84 48.64 -3.21
N GLU A 907 -16.58 47.72 -2.58
CA GLU A 907 -16.55 47.54 -1.12
C GLU A 907 -15.16 47.16 -0.62
N TRP A 908 -14.45 46.29 -1.34
CA TRP A 908 -13.08 45.91 -0.99
C TRP A 908 -12.13 47.10 -1.15
N ALA A 909 -12.20 47.81 -2.27
CA ALA A 909 -11.37 48.99 -2.50
C ALA A 909 -11.61 50.08 -1.45
N ALA A 910 -12.87 50.34 -1.08
CA ALA A 910 -13.22 51.29 -0.03
C ALA A 910 -12.73 50.85 1.35
N ALA A 911 -12.82 49.56 1.68
CA ALA A 911 -12.30 49.03 2.95
C ALA A 911 -10.77 49.17 3.06
N VAL A 912 -10.04 48.89 1.97
CA VAL A 912 -8.58 49.10 1.93
C VAL A 912 -8.22 50.57 2.13
N ALA A 913 -8.91 51.49 1.45
CA ALA A 913 -8.68 52.92 1.60
C ALA A 913 -8.95 53.40 3.03
N ALA A 914 -10.12 53.05 3.59
CA ALA A 914 -10.47 53.43 4.96
C ALA A 914 -9.50 52.86 6.01
N PHE A 915 -9.03 51.63 5.81
CA PHE A 915 -8.04 51.03 6.69
C PHE A 915 -6.66 51.71 6.58
N ALA A 916 -6.22 52.04 5.36
CA ALA A 916 -4.97 52.75 5.14
C ALA A 916 -4.98 54.18 5.70
N ASP A 917 -6.09 54.89 5.56
CA ASP A 917 -6.28 56.22 6.13
C ASP A 917 -6.24 56.19 7.66
N LYS A 918 -6.83 55.16 8.27
CA LYS A 918 -6.85 54.99 9.73
C LYS A 918 -5.50 54.51 10.29
N TRP A 919 -4.81 53.63 9.58
CA TRP A 919 -3.58 52.97 10.02
C TRP A 919 -2.44 53.13 8.99
N PRO A 920 -1.97 54.35 8.70
CA PRO A 920 -0.95 54.58 7.67
C PRO A 920 0.36 53.84 7.97
N VAL A 921 0.77 53.83 9.24
CA VAL A 921 1.97 53.13 9.73
C VAL A 921 1.89 51.62 9.47
N PHE A 922 0.69 51.02 9.36
CA PHE A 922 0.57 49.60 9.02
C PHE A 922 1.17 49.26 7.65
N TRP A 923 1.26 50.23 6.73
CA TRP A 923 1.79 50.02 5.38
C TRP A 923 3.28 50.35 5.25
N ASP A 924 3.97 50.68 6.35
CA ASP A 924 5.41 50.94 6.31
C ASP A 924 6.22 49.63 6.42
N LYS A 925 7.26 49.51 5.60
CA LYS A 925 8.19 48.37 5.65
C LYS A 925 9.11 48.54 6.87
N GLY A 926 8.87 47.79 7.95
CA GLY A 926 9.71 47.78 9.16
C GLY A 926 8.97 47.92 10.49
N VAL A 927 7.63 47.97 10.46
CA VAL A 927 6.79 48.32 11.63
C VAL A 927 6.75 47.23 12.71
N MET A 928 7.26 46.02 12.44
CA MET A 928 7.28 44.94 13.43
C MET A 928 7.97 45.35 14.75
N ASP A 929 8.97 46.21 14.69
CA ASP A 929 9.68 46.70 15.88
C ASP A 929 8.89 47.79 16.64
N ILE A 930 7.96 48.48 15.97
CA ILE A 930 7.17 49.60 16.52
C ILE A 930 6.00 49.10 17.38
N TYR A 931 5.51 47.87 17.15
CA TYR A 931 4.37 47.34 17.93
C TYR A 931 4.65 47.17 19.42
N LEU A 932 5.93 47.16 19.84
CA LEU A 932 6.30 47.15 21.25
C LEU A 932 6.09 48.51 21.94
N ASP A 933 6.00 49.60 21.17
CA ASP A 933 5.86 50.97 21.67
C ASP A 933 4.41 51.50 21.63
N LEU A 934 3.48 50.79 20.98
CA LEU A 934 2.08 51.19 20.88
C LEU A 934 1.32 51.00 22.20
N SER A 935 0.33 51.87 22.46
CA SER A 935 -0.56 51.69 23.60
C SER A 935 -1.45 50.46 23.40
N MET A 936 -1.74 49.74 24.48
CA MET A 936 -2.56 48.52 24.39
C MET A 936 -3.91 48.69 23.68
N PRO A 937 -4.72 49.75 23.95
CA PRO A 937 -6.01 49.91 23.29
C PRO A 937 -5.92 50.17 21.78
N GLU A 938 -4.91 50.93 21.33
CA GLU A 938 -4.69 51.20 19.91
C GLU A 938 -4.35 49.91 19.15
N PHE A 939 -3.50 49.08 19.75
CA PHE A 939 -3.13 47.79 19.21
C PHE A 939 -4.32 46.83 19.09
N GLU A 940 -5.17 46.74 20.11
CA GLU A 940 -6.39 45.91 20.06
C GLU A 940 -7.33 46.36 18.94
N GLN A 941 -7.52 47.67 18.80
CA GLN A 941 -8.35 48.24 17.74
C GLN A 941 -7.76 47.97 16.35
N GLN A 942 -6.45 48.12 16.18
CA GLN A 942 -5.76 47.84 14.92
C GLN A 942 -5.89 46.37 14.52
N HIS A 943 -5.75 45.44 15.49
CA HIS A 943 -6.02 44.02 15.28
C HIS A 943 -7.46 43.79 14.81
N ALA A 944 -8.45 44.33 15.52
CA ALA A 944 -9.86 44.16 15.16
C ALA A 944 -10.16 44.68 13.75
N ASP A 945 -9.65 45.86 13.42
CA ASP A 945 -9.83 46.47 12.09
C ASP A 945 -9.14 45.66 10.98
N ALA A 946 -7.95 45.11 11.25
CA ALA A 946 -7.20 44.32 10.27
C ALA A 946 -7.91 42.98 9.98
N VAL A 947 -8.44 42.33 11.01
CA VAL A 947 -9.26 41.11 10.85
C VAL A 947 -10.53 41.45 10.08
N GLU A 948 -11.19 42.58 10.35
CA GLU A 948 -12.41 42.99 9.63
C GLU A 948 -12.15 43.33 8.16
N LEU A 949 -11.03 44.00 7.86
CA LEU A 949 -10.58 44.19 6.48
C LEU A 949 -10.43 42.83 5.78
N CYS A 950 -9.81 41.86 6.44
CA CYS A 950 -9.66 40.52 5.90
C CYS A 950 -10.99 39.77 5.73
N ARG A 951 -11.95 39.92 6.65
CA ARG A 951 -13.33 39.39 6.46
C ARG A 951 -13.98 39.99 5.22
N THR A 952 -13.77 41.29 4.98
CA THR A 952 -14.25 41.98 3.76
C THR A 952 -13.60 41.41 2.50
N LEU A 953 -12.29 41.14 2.51
CA LEU A 953 -11.62 40.45 1.40
C LEU A 953 -12.24 39.09 1.09
N VAL A 954 -12.39 38.25 2.12
CA VAL A 954 -12.93 36.88 1.99
C VAL A 954 -14.39 36.89 1.54
N ALA A 955 -15.15 37.95 1.86
CA ALA A 955 -16.50 38.17 1.34
C ALA A 955 -16.51 38.61 -0.13
N ALA A 956 -15.53 39.44 -0.53
CA ALA A 956 -15.41 39.97 -1.88
C ALA A 956 -14.85 38.95 -2.89
N ALA A 957 -14.07 37.96 -2.44
CA ALA A 957 -13.32 37.03 -3.27
C ALA A 957 -13.86 35.58 -3.23
N PRO A 958 -14.90 35.25 -4.03
CA PRO A 958 -15.34 33.88 -4.18
C PRO A 958 -14.22 32.96 -4.67
N LEU A 959 -13.99 31.89 -3.91
CA LEU A 959 -12.93 30.93 -4.13
C LEU A 959 -13.42 29.75 -4.99
N PRO A 960 -12.60 29.27 -5.91
CA PRO A 960 -13.03 28.33 -6.94
C PRO A 960 -12.78 26.85 -6.62
N VAL A 961 -11.97 26.55 -5.60
CA VAL A 961 -11.47 25.20 -5.26
C VAL A 961 -11.83 24.73 -3.86
N VAL A 962 -12.51 25.56 -3.07
CA VAL A 962 -12.87 25.26 -1.67
C VAL A 962 -14.32 25.67 -1.40
N CYS A 963 -14.93 25.11 -0.36
CA CYS A 963 -16.25 25.55 0.06
C CYS A 963 -16.22 27.04 0.43
N ASN A 964 -17.11 27.86 -0.17
CA ASN A 964 -17.11 29.30 0.08
C ASN A 964 -17.69 29.73 1.43
N ASN A 965 -18.39 28.83 2.13
CA ASN A 965 -18.87 29.11 3.49
C ASN A 965 -17.69 29.14 4.49
N PRO A 966 -17.34 30.29 5.09
CA PRO A 966 -16.23 30.40 6.04
C PRO A 966 -16.49 29.63 7.34
N GLY A 967 -17.75 29.39 7.70
CA GLY A 967 -18.13 28.56 8.84
C GLY A 967 -18.21 27.06 8.55
N CYS A 968 -17.89 26.61 7.33
CA CYS A 968 -17.93 25.19 7.01
C CYS A 968 -16.82 24.44 7.75
N GLN A 969 -17.21 23.64 8.74
CA GLN A 969 -16.32 22.70 9.43
C GLN A 969 -16.44 21.28 8.86
N ASP A 970 -17.32 21.04 7.89
CA ASP A 970 -17.48 19.71 7.31
C ASP A 970 -16.21 19.32 6.53
N LEU A 971 -15.68 18.14 6.89
CA LEU A 971 -14.53 17.48 6.28
C LEU A 971 -14.91 16.14 5.64
N ALA A 972 -16.18 15.75 5.72
CA ALA A 972 -16.67 14.47 5.19
C ALA A 972 -16.70 14.46 3.66
N GLY A 973 -16.42 13.30 3.06
CA GLY A 973 -16.47 13.07 1.62
C GLY A 973 -15.14 13.31 0.89
N VAL A 974 -15.23 13.64 -0.39
CA VAL A 974 -14.09 13.87 -1.32
C VAL A 974 -13.33 15.18 -0.99
N SER A 975 -12.15 15.45 -1.59
CA SER A 975 -11.32 16.65 -1.26
C SER A 975 -12.08 17.95 -1.32
N GLU A 976 -11.67 19.05 -0.67
CA GLU A 976 -12.37 20.34 -0.81
C GLU A 976 -12.59 20.68 -2.29
N ALA A 977 -11.61 20.38 -3.14
CA ALA A 977 -11.70 20.53 -4.59
C ALA A 977 -12.80 19.65 -5.25
N ALA A 978 -13.01 18.43 -4.75
CA ALA A 978 -13.96 17.46 -5.30
C ALA A 978 -15.35 17.47 -4.61
N ALA A 979 -15.43 17.78 -3.31
CA ALA A 979 -16.65 17.88 -2.49
C ALA A 979 -17.52 19.04 -2.87
N CYS A 980 -16.93 19.98 -3.58
CA CYS A 980 -17.59 21.06 -4.27
C CYS A 980 -18.49 20.57 -5.43
N CYS A 981 -19.49 19.77 -5.10
CA CYS A 981 -20.43 19.11 -5.99
C CYS A 981 -21.43 20.09 -6.64
N LYS A 982 -21.56 21.31 -6.07
CA LYS A 982 -22.48 22.34 -6.57
C LYS A 982 -21.73 23.63 -6.83
N ALA A 983 -21.69 24.01 -8.10
CA ALA A 983 -21.27 25.33 -8.53
C ALA A 983 -22.46 26.30 -8.43
N CYS A 984 -22.24 27.49 -7.87
CA CYS A 984 -23.20 28.57 -7.90
C CYS A 984 -23.57 28.88 -9.36
N ALA A 985 -24.86 28.97 -9.67
CA ALA A 985 -25.33 29.16 -11.06
C ALA A 985 -24.84 30.48 -11.69
N GLY A 986 -24.57 31.50 -10.87
CA GLY A 986 -24.00 32.77 -11.33
C GLY A 986 -22.49 32.68 -11.50
N CYS A 987 -21.74 32.93 -10.43
CA CYS A 987 -20.28 33.04 -10.50
C CYS A 987 -19.52 31.71 -10.58
N ARG A 988 -20.19 30.54 -10.52
CA ARG A 988 -19.56 29.20 -10.53
C ARG A 988 -18.66 28.88 -9.34
N CYS A 989 -18.62 29.70 -8.29
CA CYS A 989 -17.95 29.35 -7.03
C CYS A 989 -18.58 28.08 -6.43
N ARG A 990 -17.88 27.43 -5.51
CA ARG A 990 -18.25 26.10 -5.08
C ARG A 990 -18.64 26.00 -3.59
N TYR A 991 -19.55 25.07 -3.30
CA TYR A 991 -19.99 24.71 -1.95
C TYR A 991 -20.04 23.19 -1.80
N CYS A 992 -19.70 22.68 -0.60
CA CYS A 992 -19.80 21.24 -0.31
C CYS A 992 -21.25 20.74 -0.21
N SER A 993 -22.18 21.62 0.18
CA SER A 993 -23.60 21.28 0.32
C SER A 993 -24.50 22.49 0.05
N VAL A 994 -25.80 22.22 -0.18
CA VAL A 994 -26.82 23.29 -0.30
C VAL A 994 -26.93 24.07 1.01
N ALA A 995 -26.83 23.39 2.16
CA ALA A 995 -26.86 24.03 3.46
C ALA A 995 -25.71 25.06 3.60
N CYS A 996 -24.50 24.71 3.17
CA CYS A 996 -23.38 25.66 3.15
C CYS A 996 -23.64 26.84 2.21
N GLN A 997 -24.20 26.60 1.03
CA GLN A 997 -24.56 27.69 0.11
C GLN A 997 -25.61 28.62 0.72
N GLN A 998 -26.65 28.08 1.36
CA GLN A 998 -27.72 28.85 2.00
C GLN A 998 -27.19 29.65 3.19
N ALA A 999 -26.34 29.05 4.03
CA ALA A 999 -25.72 29.71 5.17
C ALA A 999 -24.86 30.91 4.73
N ASP A 1000 -24.11 30.77 3.63
CA ASP A 1000 -23.24 31.83 3.10
C ASP A 1000 -23.95 32.81 2.16
N TRP A 1001 -25.18 32.52 1.72
CA TRP A 1001 -25.84 33.25 0.63
C TRP A 1001 -25.96 34.75 0.88
N LYS A 1002 -26.24 35.16 2.13
CA LYS A 1002 -26.36 36.60 2.48
C LYS A 1002 -25.09 37.38 2.14
N ARG A 1003 -23.92 36.80 2.43
CA ARG A 1003 -22.60 37.36 2.13
C ARG A 1003 -22.28 37.21 0.64
N HIS A 1004 -22.43 35.99 0.12
CA HIS A 1004 -22.05 35.64 -1.25
C HIS A 1004 -22.84 36.37 -2.35
N LYS A 1005 -24.14 36.61 -2.15
CA LYS A 1005 -25.04 37.17 -3.16
C LYS A 1005 -24.51 38.46 -3.79
N ARG A 1006 -23.85 39.33 -3.01
CA ARG A 1006 -23.28 40.59 -3.51
C ARG A 1006 -22.10 40.33 -4.44
N ALA A 1007 -21.12 39.54 -3.99
CA ALA A 1007 -19.96 39.17 -4.79
C ALA A 1007 -20.36 38.42 -6.07
N CYS A 1008 -21.32 37.50 -5.98
CA CYS A 1008 -21.85 36.75 -7.13
C CYS A 1008 -22.42 37.67 -8.21
N LYS A 1009 -23.26 38.66 -7.82
CA LYS A 1009 -23.81 39.63 -8.76
C LYS A 1009 -22.74 40.48 -9.44
N ARG A 1010 -21.72 40.91 -8.69
CA ARG A 1010 -20.60 41.70 -9.24
C ARG A 1010 -19.77 40.90 -10.24
N MET A 1011 -19.43 39.66 -9.89
CA MET A 1011 -18.70 38.77 -10.81
C MET A 1011 -19.50 38.52 -12.09
N ALA A 1012 -20.80 38.24 -11.97
CA ALA A 1012 -21.68 38.07 -13.12
C ALA A 1012 -21.77 39.33 -13.99
N ALA A 1013 -21.90 40.52 -13.37
CA ALA A 1013 -21.93 41.80 -14.08
C ALA A 1013 -20.60 42.11 -14.79
N ALA A 1014 -19.47 41.67 -14.22
CA ALA A 1014 -18.14 41.80 -14.81
C ALA A 1014 -17.83 40.73 -15.87
N GLY A 1015 -18.78 39.84 -16.19
CA GLY A 1015 -18.57 38.70 -17.10
C GLY A 1015 -17.54 37.70 -16.59
N GLN A 1016 -17.28 37.65 -15.28
CA GLN A 1016 -16.30 36.79 -14.64
C GLN A 1016 -16.94 35.56 -14.01
N SER A 1017 -16.19 34.46 -13.98
CA SER A 1017 -16.55 33.24 -13.27
C SER A 1017 -15.36 32.66 -12.51
N CYS A 1018 -15.62 31.90 -11.45
CA CYS A 1018 -14.64 31.22 -10.61
C CYS A 1018 -14.02 29.97 -11.29
N VAL A 1019 -13.72 30.02 -12.59
CA VAL A 1019 -13.19 28.87 -13.35
C VAL A 1019 -11.67 28.91 -13.43
#